data_AF-A0A937WTK7-F1
#
_entry.id   AF-A0A937WTK7-F1
#
_cell.length_a   1.000
_cell.length_b   1.000
_cell.length_c   1.000
_cell.angle_alpha   90.00
_cell.angle_beta   90.00
_cell.angle_gamma   90.00
#
_symmetry.space_group_name_H-M   'P 1'
#
loop_
_entity.id
_entity.type
_entity.pdbx_description
1 polymer ?
#
loop_
_entity_poly.entity_id
_entity_poly.type
_entity_poly.pdbx_seq_one_letter_code
_entity_poly.pdbx_strand_id
1 'polypeptide(L)'
;MNQGRSYTEKDAGQGSPHVCFSMGASVLIGAISALLFLLPTISFAAIVSSQLDHSLDTRTVESSRDCIPFTATSTGNLGNLTLHFGTRTASDFYPPLGPHWIANVALFSSSDCTTGLTAHALYKDSYQPTTDNTSHTFDASQGFWDASFASYRGYGSQAVATTTPSLTHTRSLSFRVERATTPTFSGNGGFPCDGYCTPYLLGDGTTSAYILEDDVATATPACTEHCNSNVLFLPGIEASRLYIPDASALDGNDRLWEPTSNADGYALFMDEHGVSIRNDIYTKDVIDEAYGTFNIYKSFLADLETWKNTDHIIADYSAVPYDWRLTLGEILAYGNQTPDGRIYYSGTHRATSTPYIIQELTRLSATSRNDGKVTIVAHSNGGLVAKALIKHLQDTNDQLLDKIDVVILVAVPQTGTPQALGALLHGHDQGLPRDWAPLFLSPHVARAFAYNDPMAHHLLPSAAYFGGDGATVRTPLATFNDGAATQIFIDRYGRTIDDNFELKEFLLGNEGRPLASADDLNEPTVVRSGLLAYGESVHAALDGWVPPSHITVHEIAGWGEDTMAGIIYDNDRKCIARMLLVCTHYTDTLRYKPDLVVDGDGTVVAPSALAMSTSTESVKRWWVNLEQYNDDHRPGPLLPNVDHVSLLEVSELRSFIMNIIEASSTISLPNYLLNVMPPTEDESHLRFFLHSPLALSAIDVSGNEISASTSTIPGARYKRFGEVQYISVPASSTPTLRLDGYATGSFTLEVQEVQGDTVTATTTFLGIPNATTTTARMSFNDGTIEHASPLLVDIDADGATDLSLRPVVGDTVVPDTTPPELQITFATSTNSIAFIGLDDRGTTTISATTTYPVPKKHQKEPKGLATTTITARDEAGNTTALVYTEKLPSPDRRDTITLIEIAYNGATTTLDASLSYKWRQNKDGAYKLFVSHIKTNATTTESHYRPKKDVTVIMTKPQNLDDDDSDDGVDSRPVKQTLPGMIIPYLKTERGQVLMQY
;
A
#
# COMPACT_ATOMS: atom_id res chain seq x y z
N MET A 1 48.44 29.54 6.68
CA MET A 1 49.22 30.74 7.09
C MET A 1 48.61 31.32 8.37
N ASN A 2 49.09 32.46 8.87
CA ASN A 2 48.82 32.98 10.22
C ASN A 2 47.59 33.92 10.31
N GLN A 3 46.82 33.81 11.42
CA GLN A 3 46.11 34.90 12.16
C GLN A 3 45.00 35.67 11.41
N GLY A 4 44.12 36.47 12.07
CA GLY A 4 43.91 36.85 13.48
C GLY A 4 42.49 37.45 13.68
N ARG A 5 41.88 37.50 14.88
CA ARG A 5 41.98 38.54 15.96
C ARG A 5 41.63 39.99 15.52
N SER A 6 40.98 40.88 16.30
CA SER A 6 40.05 40.84 17.48
C SER A 6 39.72 42.32 17.90
N TYR A 7 39.02 42.56 19.04
CA TYR A 7 38.75 43.86 19.75
C TYR A 7 37.48 44.64 19.25
N THR A 8 36.41 44.89 20.05
CA THR A 8 36.14 45.79 21.23
C THR A 8 36.00 47.29 20.87
N GLU A 9 35.21 48.17 21.53
CA GLU A 9 35.00 48.40 22.98
C GLU A 9 33.70 49.20 23.33
N LYS A 10 33.25 49.08 24.61
CA LYS A 10 32.59 50.06 25.52
C LYS A 10 31.24 50.78 25.29
N ASP A 11 30.44 50.72 26.37
CA ASP A 11 29.75 51.79 27.16
C ASP A 11 28.91 52.91 26.50
N ALA A 12 27.63 53.01 26.92
CA ALA A 12 27.10 54.10 27.78
C ALA A 12 25.59 53.92 28.10
N GLY A 13 25.08 54.58 29.15
CA GLY A 13 23.63 54.59 29.45
C GLY A 13 23.17 55.67 30.44
N GLN A 14 21.94 56.16 30.25
CA GLN A 14 21.12 57.00 31.15
C GLN A 14 19.63 56.72 30.86
N GLY A 15 18.70 57.10 31.75
CA GLY A 15 17.25 56.89 31.55
C GLY A 15 16.36 57.46 32.66
N SER A 16 15.13 56.92 32.79
CA SER A 16 14.11 57.18 33.85
C SER A 16 13.32 58.51 33.75
N PRO A 17 12.14 58.69 34.42
CA PRO A 17 11.24 57.71 35.09
C PRO A 17 9.69 57.93 34.94
N HIS A 18 8.93 57.01 35.55
CA HIS A 18 7.52 57.05 36.06
C HIS A 18 6.34 56.75 35.09
N VAL A 19 5.36 55.83 35.31
CA VAL A 19 4.66 55.22 36.51
C VAL A 19 3.38 56.00 36.92
N CYS A 20 2.17 55.44 37.13
CA CYS A 20 1.66 54.04 37.26
C CYS A 20 0.33 53.85 36.43
N PHE A 21 -0.78 53.13 36.74
CA PHE A 21 -1.32 52.37 37.90
C PHE A 21 -2.52 51.44 37.48
N SER A 22 -2.89 50.49 38.36
CA SER A 22 -4.25 49.87 38.57
C SER A 22 -4.60 48.50 37.94
N MET A 23 -4.93 47.53 38.80
CA MET A 23 -5.72 46.31 38.49
C MET A 23 -6.32 45.74 39.80
N GLY A 24 -7.49 45.07 39.75
CA GLY A 24 -8.02 44.35 40.92
C GLY A 24 -9.37 43.65 40.74
N ALA A 25 -9.49 42.44 41.32
CA ALA A 25 -10.64 41.81 42.00
C ALA A 25 -12.07 41.90 41.38
N SER A 26 -12.91 40.84 41.33
CA SER A 26 -12.81 39.50 41.96
C SER A 26 -13.94 38.52 41.53
N VAL A 27 -13.65 37.20 41.46
CA VAL A 27 -14.47 36.05 41.97
C VAL A 27 -15.81 35.75 41.24
N LEU A 28 -16.23 34.50 40.88
CA LEU A 28 -16.65 33.37 41.77
C LEU A 28 -16.96 32.06 40.94
N ILE A 29 -16.38 30.87 41.30
CA ILE A 29 -16.81 29.44 41.01
C ILE A 29 -17.15 28.99 39.56
N GLY A 30 -16.79 27.79 39.05
CA GLY A 30 -15.95 26.69 39.58
C GLY A 30 -16.14 25.33 38.83
N ALA A 31 -15.30 24.32 39.20
CA ALA A 31 -15.15 22.94 38.67
C ALA A 31 -14.43 22.80 37.30
N ILE A 32 -13.38 21.99 37.04
CA ILE A 32 -12.76 20.74 37.57
C ILE A 32 -13.08 19.48 36.72
N SER A 33 -12.01 18.77 36.34
CA SER A 33 -11.93 17.50 35.58
C SER A 33 -12.27 17.58 34.07
N ALA A 34 -11.50 16.96 33.16
CA ALA A 34 -10.15 16.38 33.30
C ALA A 34 -9.42 16.39 31.95
N LEU A 35 -8.12 16.72 31.94
CA LEU A 35 -7.30 16.73 30.72
C LEU A 35 -5.83 16.50 31.08
N LEU A 36 -5.35 15.26 30.96
CA LEU A 36 -3.95 14.86 31.19
C LEU A 36 -3.73 13.39 30.82
N PHE A 37 -3.02 13.12 29.72
CA PHE A 37 -2.00 12.05 29.59
C PHE A 37 -1.44 12.05 28.16
N LEU A 38 -0.21 12.56 27.97
CA LEU A 38 0.72 12.16 26.89
C LEU A 38 2.05 12.93 27.06
N LEU A 39 3.04 12.31 27.71
CA LEU A 39 4.46 12.64 27.60
C LEU A 39 5.28 11.34 27.76
N PRO A 40 6.33 11.11 26.95
CA PRO A 40 7.06 9.84 26.93
C PRO A 40 8.03 9.68 28.11
N THR A 41 8.30 8.44 28.50
CA THR A 41 9.23 8.09 29.59
C THR A 41 10.69 8.16 29.16
N ILE A 42 11.43 9.15 29.68
CA ILE A 42 12.90 9.21 29.56
C ILE A 42 13.53 8.18 30.52
N SER A 43 14.36 7.29 29.98
CA SER A 43 15.09 6.29 30.78
C SER A 43 16.23 6.92 31.58
N PHE A 44 16.28 6.64 32.89
CA PHE A 44 17.42 6.94 33.76
C PHE A 44 17.93 5.65 34.41
N ALA A 45 19.21 5.33 34.23
CA ALA A 45 19.83 4.16 34.85
C ALA A 45 21.33 4.37 35.14
N ALA A 46 21.71 4.52 36.42
CA ALA A 46 23.04 4.23 36.97
C ALA A 46 23.04 4.36 38.51
N ILE A 47 23.96 3.64 39.19
CA ILE A 47 24.45 3.86 40.58
C ILE A 47 23.42 3.63 41.71
N VAL A 48 23.66 2.81 42.76
CA VAL A 48 24.75 1.86 43.11
C VAL A 48 24.25 0.84 44.16
N SER A 49 24.75 -0.39 44.14
CA SER A 49 25.04 -1.20 45.36
C SER A 49 25.99 -2.36 45.01
N SER A 50 26.59 -3.02 45.99
CA SER A 50 27.81 -3.82 45.80
C SER A 50 27.93 -5.10 46.66
N GLN A 51 28.68 -6.07 46.15
CA GLN A 51 29.29 -7.24 46.82
C GLN A 51 28.34 -8.32 47.40
N LEU A 52 28.54 -9.56 46.93
CA LEU A 52 29.26 -10.58 47.72
C LEU A 52 29.75 -11.75 46.84
N ASP A 53 30.79 -12.44 47.31
CA ASP A 53 31.49 -13.51 46.60
C ASP A 53 30.75 -14.85 46.59
N HIS A 54 30.92 -15.65 45.53
CA HIS A 54 31.84 -16.81 45.62
C HIS A 54 32.15 -17.46 44.26
N SER A 55 33.32 -18.10 44.19
CA SER A 55 33.83 -18.84 43.04
C SER A 55 33.31 -20.29 42.96
N LEU A 56 33.31 -20.84 41.74
CA LEU A 56 33.85 -22.19 41.46
C LEU A 56 34.26 -22.31 39.99
N ASP A 57 35.04 -23.34 39.66
CA ASP A 57 35.95 -23.37 38.50
C ASP A 57 35.95 -24.74 37.78
N THR A 58 36.48 -24.76 36.55
CA THR A 58 36.99 -25.88 35.73
C THR A 58 36.05 -26.70 34.81
N ARG A 59 36.53 -26.79 33.54
CA ARG A 59 36.38 -27.85 32.50
C ARG A 59 35.03 -27.95 31.77
N THR A 60 34.90 -27.92 30.43
CA THR A 60 35.73 -28.29 29.24
C THR A 60 35.88 -29.79 28.91
N VAL A 61 36.14 -30.07 27.62
CA VAL A 61 36.03 -31.34 26.84
C VAL A 61 34.60 -31.51 26.25
N GLU A 62 34.35 -31.19 24.96
CA GLU A 62 34.73 -31.91 23.71
C GLU A 62 34.06 -33.29 23.57
N SER A 63 33.70 -33.82 22.40
CA SER A 63 33.45 -33.33 21.02
C SER A 63 32.72 -34.50 20.28
N SER A 64 32.05 -34.41 19.12
CA SER A 64 32.56 -34.12 17.77
C SER A 64 31.59 -34.74 16.72
N ARG A 65 31.44 -34.12 15.53
CA ARG A 65 31.20 -34.76 14.19
C ARG A 65 29.95 -35.65 13.96
N ASP A 66 29.49 -35.95 12.73
CA ASP A 66 29.58 -35.30 11.40
C ASP A 66 28.55 -35.93 10.41
N CYS A 67 28.12 -35.16 9.40
CA CYS A 67 27.90 -35.56 8.00
C CYS A 67 26.80 -36.56 7.52
N ILE A 68 25.69 -35.98 7.01
CA ILE A 68 24.96 -36.25 5.74
C ILE A 68 24.28 -37.66 5.52
N PRO A 69 23.56 -37.98 4.39
CA PRO A 69 22.15 -38.38 4.51
C PRO A 69 21.80 -39.75 3.89
N PHE A 70 20.52 -40.14 3.93
CA PHE A 70 19.98 -41.19 3.05
C PHE A 70 18.53 -40.92 2.63
N THR A 71 18.23 -41.13 1.35
CA THR A 71 16.87 -41.14 0.78
C THR A 71 16.36 -42.58 0.61
N ALA A 72 15.10 -42.82 0.96
CA ALA A 72 14.40 -44.07 0.60
C ALA A 72 12.87 -43.87 0.62
N THR A 73 12.20 -44.28 -0.46
CA THR A 73 10.74 -44.26 -0.62
C THR A 73 10.12 -45.64 -0.41
N SER A 74 9.05 -45.77 0.39
CA SER A 74 8.02 -46.81 0.14
C SER A 74 6.70 -46.59 0.92
N THR A 75 5.61 -46.51 0.15
CA THR A 75 4.24 -47.02 0.41
C THR A 75 3.93 -47.73 1.74
N GLY A 76 2.81 -47.39 2.39
CA GLY A 76 2.16 -48.20 3.43
C GLY A 76 0.82 -47.63 3.90
N ASN A 77 -0.24 -48.45 3.98
CA ASN A 77 -1.62 -48.02 4.25
C ASN A 77 -2.07 -48.25 5.71
N LEU A 78 -2.96 -47.37 6.19
CA LEU A 78 -4.02 -47.58 7.20
C LEU A 78 -3.68 -48.21 8.57
N GLY A 79 -3.94 -47.45 9.64
CA GLY A 79 -4.08 -47.96 11.01
C GLY A 79 -4.91 -47.01 11.89
N ASN A 80 -6.00 -47.50 12.49
CA ASN A 80 -6.84 -46.73 13.40
C ASN A 80 -6.11 -46.43 14.72
N LEU A 81 -6.29 -45.23 15.27
CA LEU A 81 -5.90 -44.90 16.64
C LEU A 81 -7.12 -44.52 17.49
N THR A 82 -7.35 -45.27 18.57
CA THR A 82 -8.45 -45.04 19.52
C THR A 82 -7.95 -44.21 20.69
N LEU A 83 -8.63 -43.09 21.00
CA LEU A 83 -8.31 -42.27 22.17
C LEU A 83 -8.93 -42.87 23.46
N HIS A 84 -8.11 -43.00 24.51
CA HIS A 84 -8.56 -43.37 25.85
C HIS A 84 -8.47 -42.16 26.80
N PHE A 85 -9.59 -41.82 27.45
CA PHE A 85 -9.61 -40.90 28.59
C PHE A 85 -9.36 -41.67 29.90
N GLY A 86 -8.56 -41.09 30.79
CA GLY A 86 -8.31 -41.59 32.15
C GLY A 86 -8.16 -40.42 33.14
N THR A 87 -8.79 -40.53 34.31
CA THR A 87 -8.97 -39.41 35.26
C THR A 87 -8.45 -39.71 36.66
N ARG A 88 -7.97 -38.68 37.39
CA ARG A 88 -8.16 -38.38 38.85
C ARG A 88 -7.13 -37.34 39.37
N THR A 89 -7.55 -36.18 39.92
CA THR A 89 -7.81 -35.84 41.36
C THR A 89 -6.59 -36.00 42.30
N ALA A 90 -6.32 -35.17 43.32
CA ALA A 90 -7.10 -34.18 44.10
C ALA A 90 -6.13 -33.27 44.92
N SER A 91 -6.46 -32.22 45.71
CA SER A 91 -7.69 -31.43 46.01
C SER A 91 -7.30 -30.18 46.86
N ASP A 92 -8.25 -29.56 47.58
CA ASP A 92 -8.10 -28.59 48.70
C ASP A 92 -7.74 -27.12 48.33
N PHE A 93 -8.00 -26.06 49.12
CA PHE A 93 -8.60 -25.94 50.47
C PHE A 93 -9.65 -24.77 50.51
N TYR A 94 -9.90 -24.15 51.68
CA TYR A 94 -11.03 -23.26 52.05
C TYR A 94 -10.82 -22.74 53.52
N PRO A 95 -11.75 -22.03 54.22
CA PRO A 95 -12.85 -21.08 53.88
C PRO A 95 -12.54 -19.70 54.55
N PRO A 96 -13.46 -18.88 55.14
CA PRO A 96 -14.92 -18.59 54.99
C PRO A 96 -15.14 -17.10 54.57
N LEU A 97 -16.28 -16.36 54.66
CA LEU A 97 -17.68 -16.48 55.16
C LEU A 97 -18.65 -16.18 53.97
N GLY A 98 -19.91 -15.72 54.04
CA GLY A 98 -20.89 -15.35 55.09
C GLY A 98 -22.30 -15.13 54.45
N PRO A 99 -23.43 -15.15 55.20
CA PRO A 99 -24.68 -15.77 54.67
C PRO A 99 -25.93 -14.87 54.54
N HIS A 100 -26.98 -15.35 53.86
CA HIS A 100 -28.38 -15.59 54.37
C HIS A 100 -29.33 -16.01 53.20
N TRP A 101 -29.89 -17.24 53.17
CA TRP A 101 -31.24 -17.69 53.65
C TRP A 101 -32.44 -16.99 52.93
N ILE A 102 -33.50 -17.63 52.40
CA ILE A 102 -34.38 -18.76 52.87
C ILE A 102 -34.85 -19.67 51.68
N ALA A 103 -35.41 -20.87 51.93
CA ALA A 103 -35.79 -21.88 50.90
C ALA A 103 -37.18 -22.56 51.07
N ASN A 104 -37.65 -23.25 50.02
CA ASN A 104 -38.67 -24.33 49.98
C ASN A 104 -38.59 -25.08 48.61
N VAL A 105 -38.87 -26.38 48.34
CA VAL A 105 -39.56 -27.52 49.03
C VAL A 105 -41.11 -27.54 48.80
N ALA A 106 -41.80 -28.57 48.26
CA ALA A 106 -41.45 -29.96 47.86
C ALA A 106 -42.31 -30.54 46.67
N LEU A 107 -42.11 -31.84 46.39
CA LEU A 107 -42.56 -32.69 45.25
C LEU A 107 -43.97 -33.35 45.35
N PHE A 108 -44.30 -34.17 44.32
CA PHE A 108 -45.41 -35.15 44.09
C PHE A 108 -46.55 -34.67 43.15
N SER A 109 -47.15 -35.50 42.27
CA SER A 109 -47.00 -36.95 41.96
C SER A 109 -47.26 -37.27 40.45
N SER A 110 -47.25 -38.56 40.07
CA SER A 110 -47.19 -39.08 38.68
C SER A 110 -48.40 -39.91 38.20
N SER A 111 -48.67 -39.98 36.88
CA SER A 111 -49.42 -41.05 36.17
C SER A 111 -49.46 -40.80 34.63
N ASP A 112 -49.61 -41.78 33.71
CA ASP A 112 -49.20 -43.20 33.78
C ASP A 112 -49.14 -43.93 32.40
N CYS A 113 -48.10 -44.77 32.23
CA CYS A 113 -47.99 -46.00 31.40
C CYS A 113 -48.22 -46.01 29.86
N THR A 114 -47.94 -47.18 29.23
CA THR A 114 -47.39 -47.34 27.85
C THR A 114 -47.85 -48.63 27.09
N THR A 115 -47.20 -48.94 25.92
CA THR A 115 -47.33 -50.09 24.95
C THR A 115 -48.27 -49.85 23.74
N GLY A 116 -48.09 -50.44 22.54
CA GLY A 116 -47.12 -51.43 22.01
C GLY A 116 -47.17 -51.57 20.45
N LEU A 117 -46.58 -52.62 19.85
CA LEU A 117 -46.36 -52.81 18.37
C LEU A 117 -47.03 -54.11 17.82
N THR A 118 -47.00 -54.58 16.54
CA THR A 118 -46.10 -54.43 15.35
C THR A 118 -46.82 -54.94 14.03
N ALA A 119 -46.08 -55.12 12.90
CA ALA A 119 -46.41 -55.83 11.61
C ALA A 119 -46.89 -54.95 10.42
N HIS A 120 -46.22 -54.92 9.24
CA HIS A 120 -46.22 -55.86 8.07
C HIS A 120 -47.59 -55.99 7.35
N ALA A 121 -47.77 -56.08 6.02
CA ALA A 121 -46.93 -56.36 4.82
C ALA A 121 -47.76 -56.06 3.51
N LEU A 122 -47.36 -56.09 2.21
CA LEU A 122 -46.10 -56.19 1.40
C LEU A 122 -46.43 -55.97 -0.13
N TYR A 123 -45.40 -55.83 -1.00
CA TYR A 123 -45.36 -56.24 -2.45
C TYR A 123 -46.08 -55.38 -3.55
N LYS A 124 -45.63 -55.32 -4.84
CA LYS A 124 -44.41 -55.82 -5.55
C LYS A 124 -44.18 -55.15 -6.95
N ASP A 125 -42.94 -55.23 -7.47
CA ASP A 125 -42.50 -55.14 -8.91
C ASP A 125 -42.76 -53.81 -9.68
N SER A 126 -42.07 -53.42 -10.76
CA SER A 126 -41.08 -54.04 -11.70
C SER A 126 -40.29 -52.91 -12.45
N TYR A 127 -39.19 -53.08 -13.21
CA TYR A 127 -38.14 -54.12 -13.37
C TYR A 127 -37.01 -53.57 -14.32
N GLN A 128 -35.87 -54.24 -14.45
CA GLN A 128 -34.71 -53.97 -15.35
C GLN A 128 -34.12 -55.33 -15.78
N PRO A 129 -33.76 -55.59 -17.06
CA PRO A 129 -32.33 -55.48 -17.44
C PRO A 129 -32.00 -55.32 -18.95
N THR A 130 -30.74 -54.97 -19.26
CA THR A 130 -29.75 -55.62 -20.18
C THR A 130 -28.69 -54.57 -20.56
N THR A 131 -27.41 -54.63 -20.17
CA THR A 131 -26.33 -55.62 -20.40
C THR A 131 -25.99 -55.88 -21.87
N ASP A 132 -24.87 -55.33 -22.35
CA ASP A 132 -23.75 -56.17 -22.82
C ASP A 132 -22.39 -55.45 -22.71
N ASN A 133 -21.30 -56.20 -22.85
CA ASN A 133 -19.90 -55.72 -22.92
C ASN A 133 -19.46 -55.52 -24.37
N THR A 134 -18.46 -54.65 -24.61
CA THR A 134 -17.12 -55.06 -25.11
C THR A 134 -16.19 -53.86 -25.35
N SER A 135 -14.89 -54.11 -25.31
CA SER A 135 -13.82 -53.17 -25.63
C SER A 135 -13.34 -53.34 -27.08
N HIS A 136 -13.07 -52.24 -27.78
CA HIS A 136 -12.22 -52.23 -28.97
C HIS A 136 -11.48 -50.89 -29.13
N THR A 137 -10.29 -50.96 -29.76
CA THR A 137 -9.39 -49.84 -30.09
C THR A 137 -9.26 -49.71 -31.63
N PHE A 138 -8.58 -48.65 -32.11
CA PHE A 138 -8.25 -48.35 -33.53
C PHE A 138 -9.44 -47.84 -34.39
N ASP A 139 -9.30 -46.89 -35.35
CA ASP A 139 -8.18 -45.99 -35.71
C ASP A 139 -8.61 -44.73 -36.52
N ALA A 140 -7.70 -43.75 -36.60
CA ALA A 140 -7.37 -42.87 -37.74
C ALA A 140 -8.37 -41.87 -38.42
N SER A 141 -7.98 -40.57 -38.33
CA SER A 141 -7.91 -39.58 -39.44
C SER A 141 -9.21 -38.88 -39.90
N GLN A 142 -9.26 -37.60 -40.37
CA GLN A 142 -8.32 -36.48 -40.59
C GLN A 142 -9.01 -35.14 -40.20
N GLY A 143 -8.36 -33.97 -40.01
CA GLY A 143 -6.95 -33.59 -40.19
C GLY A 143 -6.64 -32.13 -39.79
N PHE A 144 -5.39 -31.70 -39.98
CA PHE A 144 -4.81 -30.37 -39.71
C PHE A 144 -5.11 -29.36 -40.87
N TRP A 145 -4.76 -28.06 -40.90
CA TRP A 145 -3.69 -27.25 -40.28
C TRP A 145 -4.06 -25.74 -40.13
N ASP A 146 -3.64 -25.13 -39.01
CA ASP A 146 -2.84 -23.89 -38.83
C ASP A 146 -3.07 -22.50 -39.49
N ALA A 147 -2.47 -21.52 -38.79
CA ALA A 147 -1.80 -20.29 -39.26
C ALA A 147 -2.59 -19.04 -39.74
N SER A 148 -2.66 -18.07 -38.82
CA SER A 148 -2.31 -16.63 -38.93
C SER A 148 -2.02 -15.96 -40.28
N PHE A 149 -2.44 -14.69 -40.41
CA PHE A 149 -1.58 -13.58 -40.91
C PHE A 149 -2.18 -12.20 -40.59
N ALA A 150 -1.34 -11.15 -40.54
CA ALA A 150 -1.74 -9.74 -40.43
C ALA A 150 -1.22 -8.92 -41.63
N SER A 151 -1.80 -7.73 -41.92
CA SER A 151 -1.07 -6.48 -42.24
C SER A 151 -1.86 -5.37 -42.99
N TYR A 152 -1.63 -4.12 -42.53
CA TYR A 152 -1.40 -2.84 -43.25
C TYR A 152 -2.34 -2.25 -44.34
N ARG A 153 -2.84 -1.03 -44.00
CA ARG A 153 -2.92 0.26 -44.75
C ARG A 153 -3.34 0.32 -46.25
N GLY A 154 -4.27 1.25 -46.53
CA GLY A 154 -4.44 1.93 -47.83
C GLY A 154 -4.97 3.37 -47.68
N TYR A 155 -4.50 4.32 -48.51
CA TYR A 155 -4.91 5.73 -48.57
C TYR A 155 -5.72 6.00 -49.85
N GLY A 156 -6.70 6.93 -49.87
CA GLY A 156 -7.39 7.26 -51.14
C GLY A 156 -8.54 8.29 -51.14
N SER A 157 -8.20 9.59 -51.09
CA SER A 157 -8.83 10.77 -51.77
C SER A 157 -10.36 10.94 -51.99
N GLN A 158 -10.79 12.21 -51.85
CA GLN A 158 -12.14 12.80 -52.05
C GLN A 158 -12.82 12.56 -53.43
N ALA A 159 -14.17 12.65 -53.43
CA ALA A 159 -14.96 13.24 -54.52
C ALA A 159 -16.29 13.83 -53.99
N VAL A 160 -16.81 14.88 -54.64
CA VAL A 160 -18.10 15.54 -54.29
C VAL A 160 -19.03 15.55 -55.52
N ALA A 161 -20.29 15.11 -55.36
CA ALA A 161 -21.37 15.38 -56.32
C ALA A 161 -22.76 15.27 -55.66
N THR A 162 -23.69 16.13 -56.07
CA THR A 162 -25.09 16.20 -55.61
C THR A 162 -26.06 15.51 -56.57
N THR A 163 -27.04 14.74 -56.06
CA THR A 163 -28.39 14.62 -56.66
C THR A 163 -29.42 14.02 -55.69
N THR A 164 -30.47 14.79 -55.39
CA THR A 164 -31.85 14.30 -55.11
C THR A 164 -32.63 14.24 -56.44
N PRO A 165 -33.87 13.67 -56.58
CA PRO A 165 -34.94 13.61 -55.56
C PRO A 165 -35.86 12.35 -55.54
N SER A 166 -36.89 12.42 -54.68
CA SER A 166 -38.20 11.69 -54.75
C SER A 166 -38.22 10.22 -54.29
N LEU A 167 -39.33 9.64 -53.77
CA LEU A 167 -40.58 10.19 -53.22
C LEU A 167 -41.36 9.06 -52.48
N THR A 168 -41.86 9.30 -51.26
CA THR A 168 -43.00 8.54 -50.70
C THR A 168 -43.77 9.33 -49.64
N HIS A 169 -45.04 8.95 -49.42
CA HIS A 169 -46.04 9.64 -48.61
C HIS A 169 -46.22 9.01 -47.22
N THR A 170 -46.42 9.85 -46.20
CA THR A 170 -47.54 9.67 -45.24
C THR A 170 -48.05 11.03 -44.76
N ARG A 171 -49.25 11.07 -44.16
CA ARG A 171 -50.02 12.32 -43.94
C ARG A 171 -49.94 12.82 -42.50
N SER A 172 -49.84 14.14 -42.34
CA SER A 172 -50.17 14.84 -41.09
C SER A 172 -51.68 15.04 -40.96
N LEU A 173 -52.18 15.03 -39.72
CA LEU A 173 -53.48 15.56 -39.33
C LEU A 173 -53.27 16.62 -38.25
N SER A 174 -53.92 17.77 -38.39
CA SER A 174 -53.82 18.89 -37.45
C SER A 174 -55.22 19.25 -36.98
N PHE A 175 -55.40 19.35 -35.65
CA PHE A 175 -56.62 19.88 -35.06
C PHE A 175 -56.38 21.28 -34.49
N ARG A 176 -57.40 22.13 -34.64
CA ARG A 176 -57.39 23.55 -34.28
C ARG A 176 -58.34 23.74 -33.12
N VAL A 177 -57.85 24.24 -31.99
CA VAL A 177 -58.71 24.65 -30.87
C VAL A 177 -59.17 26.08 -31.11
N GLU A 178 -60.49 26.29 -31.20
CA GLU A 178 -61.08 27.63 -31.31
C GLU A 178 -61.61 28.10 -29.95
N ARG A 179 -61.40 29.39 -29.65
CA ARG A 179 -61.64 29.98 -28.33
C ARG A 179 -63.04 30.62 -28.28
N ALA A 180 -63.97 30.00 -27.57
CA ALA A 180 -65.30 30.55 -27.29
C ALA A 180 -65.35 31.30 -25.93
N THR A 181 -66.33 32.18 -25.76
CA THR A 181 -66.41 33.15 -24.65
C THR A 181 -67.24 32.68 -23.45
N THR A 182 -66.99 33.28 -22.30
CA THR A 182 -67.74 33.11 -21.04
C THR A 182 -69.21 33.55 -21.14
N PRO A 183 -70.04 33.03 -20.23
CA PRO A 183 -70.96 33.88 -19.48
C PRO A 183 -70.74 33.75 -17.96
N THR A 184 -70.94 34.85 -17.23
CA THR A 184 -70.92 34.90 -15.76
C THR A 184 -72.27 34.54 -15.16
N PHE A 185 -72.29 33.86 -14.00
CA PHE A 185 -73.44 33.89 -13.09
C PHE A 185 -72.98 33.90 -11.62
N SER A 186 -73.80 34.47 -10.74
CA SER A 186 -73.48 34.74 -9.33
C SER A 186 -74.51 34.13 -8.39
N GLY A 187 -74.08 33.55 -7.27
CA GLY A 187 -75.00 33.09 -6.21
C GLY A 187 -74.29 32.77 -4.89
N ASN A 188 -74.53 33.59 -3.87
CA ASN A 188 -74.23 33.25 -2.48
C ASN A 188 -75.39 32.45 -1.87
N GLY A 189 -75.09 31.43 -1.08
CA GLY A 189 -76.09 30.75 -0.25
C GLY A 189 -75.55 29.45 0.34
N GLY A 190 -75.29 29.44 1.65
CA GLY A 190 -74.93 28.22 2.38
C GLY A 190 -75.86 27.99 3.56
N PHE A 191 -76.00 26.72 3.97
CA PHE A 191 -76.21 26.25 5.35
C PHE A 191 -75.88 24.74 5.38
N PRO A 192 -75.44 24.16 6.52
CA PRO A 192 -74.90 22.80 6.58
C PRO A 192 -75.95 21.77 7.04
N CYS A 193 -75.61 20.49 6.92
CA CYS A 193 -76.21 19.40 7.71
C CYS A 193 -75.13 18.37 8.08
N ASP A 194 -74.92 18.16 9.39
CA ASP A 194 -74.29 16.95 9.92
C ASP A 194 -75.20 15.72 9.71
N GLY A 195 -74.65 14.51 9.69
CA GLY A 195 -75.45 13.29 9.86
C GLY A 195 -74.86 12.02 9.25
N TYR A 196 -74.40 11.10 10.11
CA TYR A 196 -73.99 9.76 9.73
C TYR A 196 -75.14 8.96 9.11
N CYS A 197 -74.93 8.41 7.91
CA CYS A 197 -75.78 7.38 7.30
C CYS A 197 -74.89 6.26 6.72
N THR A 198 -74.87 5.10 7.37
CA THR A 198 -74.20 3.88 6.86
C THR A 198 -75.22 2.94 6.21
N PRO A 199 -75.10 2.62 4.90
CA PRO A 199 -75.92 1.61 4.25
C PRO A 199 -75.21 0.25 4.22
N TYR A 200 -75.81 -0.75 4.86
CA TYR A 200 -75.41 -2.15 4.79
C TYR A 200 -75.91 -2.75 3.46
N LEU A 201 -75.00 -3.06 2.53
CA LEU A 201 -75.35 -3.58 1.20
C LEU A 201 -75.30 -5.11 1.15
N LEU A 202 -76.48 -5.72 1.00
CA LEU A 202 -76.63 -7.04 0.37
C LEU A 202 -76.73 -6.80 -1.15
N GLY A 203 -75.91 -7.48 -1.94
CA GLY A 203 -75.85 -7.26 -3.39
C GLY A 203 -76.70 -8.22 -4.20
N ASP A 204 -77.22 -7.71 -5.33
CA ASP A 204 -77.31 -8.48 -6.57
C ASP A 204 -76.52 -7.78 -7.68
N GLY A 205 -76.04 -8.56 -8.66
CA GLY A 205 -75.02 -8.10 -9.60
C GLY A 205 -75.60 -7.78 -10.99
N THR A 206 -75.71 -6.50 -11.33
CA THR A 206 -75.77 -6.06 -12.73
C THR A 206 -74.85 -4.86 -12.94
N THR A 207 -73.95 -4.96 -13.92
CA THR A 207 -72.91 -3.95 -14.19
C THR A 207 -73.47 -2.79 -15.00
N SER A 208 -73.64 -1.63 -14.35
CA SER A 208 -73.75 -0.33 -15.04
C SER A 208 -72.45 0.44 -14.84
N ALA A 209 -71.80 0.83 -15.93
CA ALA A 209 -70.57 1.61 -15.86
C ALA A 209 -70.89 3.06 -15.48
N TYR A 210 -70.63 3.40 -14.22
CA TYR A 210 -70.57 4.80 -13.80
C TYR A 210 -69.26 5.39 -14.31
N ILE A 211 -69.37 6.37 -15.21
CA ILE A 211 -68.30 7.33 -15.43
C ILE A 211 -68.26 8.18 -14.16
N LEU A 212 -67.20 8.04 -13.37
CA LEU A 212 -66.85 9.08 -12.41
C LEU A 212 -66.41 10.29 -13.24
N GLU A 213 -67.05 11.43 -13.01
CA GLU A 213 -66.53 12.70 -13.52
C GLU A 213 -65.18 12.95 -12.82
N ASP A 214 -64.14 13.32 -13.58
CA ASP A 214 -62.85 13.66 -12.97
C ASP A 214 -63.07 14.76 -11.93
N ASP A 215 -62.63 14.50 -10.69
CA ASP A 215 -62.45 15.56 -9.71
C ASP A 215 -61.50 16.58 -10.34
N VAL A 216 -62.01 17.77 -10.64
CA VAL A 216 -61.22 18.86 -11.23
C VAL A 216 -60.19 19.25 -10.20
N ALA A 217 -59.00 18.66 -10.31
CA ALA A 217 -57.88 18.89 -9.42
C ALA A 217 -57.66 20.40 -9.31
N THR A 218 -58.05 20.95 -8.16
CA THR A 218 -57.81 22.36 -7.84
C THR A 218 -56.31 22.50 -7.71
N ALA A 219 -55.67 22.89 -8.82
CA ALA A 219 -54.23 23.03 -8.90
C ALA A 219 -53.76 23.81 -7.66
N THR A 220 -52.96 23.15 -6.84
CA THR A 220 -52.27 23.77 -5.71
C THR A 220 -51.60 25.04 -6.24
N PRO A 221 -51.74 26.20 -5.55
CA PRO A 221 -51.15 27.43 -6.04
C PRO A 221 -49.66 27.19 -6.32
N ALA A 222 -49.28 27.25 -7.60
CA ALA A 222 -47.92 26.96 -8.01
C ALA A 222 -46.98 27.85 -7.19
N CYS A 223 -45.99 27.24 -6.55
CA CYS A 223 -45.07 27.95 -5.69
C CYS A 223 -44.43 29.12 -6.47
N THR A 224 -44.28 30.27 -5.81
CA THR A 224 -43.79 31.51 -6.44
C THR A 224 -42.42 31.98 -5.95
N GLU A 225 -41.94 31.49 -4.79
CA GLU A 225 -40.68 31.90 -4.15
C GLU A 225 -40.01 30.68 -3.48
N HIS A 226 -38.69 30.50 -3.67
CA HIS A 226 -37.87 29.37 -3.15
C HIS A 226 -38.46 27.98 -3.41
N CYS A 227 -38.91 27.75 -4.64
CA CYS A 227 -39.62 26.54 -5.08
C CYS A 227 -38.67 25.38 -5.42
N ASN A 228 -37.68 25.19 -4.56
CA ASN A 228 -36.62 24.21 -4.73
C ASN A 228 -37.05 22.85 -4.16
N SER A 229 -36.45 21.79 -4.70
CA SER A 229 -36.67 20.42 -4.24
C SER A 229 -36.12 20.20 -2.83
N ASN A 230 -36.76 19.33 -2.04
CA ASN A 230 -36.22 18.89 -0.76
C ASN A 230 -34.98 17.99 -0.99
N VAL A 231 -34.09 17.88 -0.01
CA VAL A 231 -32.82 17.15 -0.17
C VAL A 231 -32.82 15.82 0.56
N LEU A 232 -32.60 14.73 -0.18
CA LEU A 232 -32.22 13.43 0.38
C LEU A 232 -30.70 13.30 0.30
N PHE A 233 -30.00 13.31 1.44
CA PHE A 233 -28.56 13.07 1.51
C PHE A 233 -28.27 11.61 1.86
N LEU A 234 -27.50 10.95 1.00
CA LEU A 234 -27.00 9.59 1.19
C LEU A 234 -25.48 9.65 1.46
N PRO A 235 -25.03 9.35 2.70
CA PRO A 235 -23.63 9.43 3.09
C PRO A 235 -22.78 8.32 2.45
N GLY A 236 -21.47 8.49 2.50
CA GLY A 236 -20.50 7.51 2.02
C GLY A 236 -20.40 6.24 2.85
N ILE A 237 -19.49 5.38 2.39
CA ILE A 237 -19.03 4.20 3.12
C ILE A 237 -18.52 4.60 4.51
N GLU A 238 -18.76 3.77 5.52
CA GLU A 238 -18.38 4.01 6.92
C GLU A 238 -18.91 5.31 7.58
N ALA A 239 -19.64 6.16 6.85
CA ALA A 239 -20.04 7.48 7.32
C ALA A 239 -21.43 7.53 7.98
N SER A 240 -21.98 6.37 8.36
CA SER A 240 -23.11 6.25 9.31
C SER A 240 -22.61 5.58 10.59
N ARG A 241 -22.95 6.13 11.76
CA ARG A 241 -22.48 5.58 13.04
C ARG A 241 -23.21 4.28 13.37
N LEU A 242 -22.46 3.25 13.77
CA LEU A 242 -22.99 1.92 14.10
C LEU A 242 -22.92 1.69 15.61
N TYR A 243 -23.99 1.12 16.14
CA TYR A 243 -24.21 0.95 17.58
C TYR A 243 -24.77 -0.43 17.91
N ILE A 244 -24.59 -0.83 19.17
CA ILE A 244 -25.32 -1.92 19.81
C ILE A 244 -26.06 -1.38 21.07
N PRO A 245 -27.06 -2.08 21.60
CA PRO A 245 -27.71 -1.68 22.84
C PRO A 245 -26.82 -2.04 24.03
N ASP A 246 -26.43 -1.04 24.84
CA ASP A 246 -25.79 -1.29 26.13
C ASP A 246 -26.53 -0.58 27.27
N ALA A 247 -27.02 -1.37 28.22
CA ALA A 247 -27.69 -0.86 29.41
C ALA A 247 -26.72 -0.28 30.47
N SER A 248 -25.40 -0.36 30.26
CA SER A 248 -24.39 0.25 31.13
C SER A 248 -23.93 1.64 30.66
N ALA A 249 -24.05 1.94 29.36
CA ALA A 249 -23.76 3.23 28.76
C ALA A 249 -24.77 4.32 29.16
N LEU A 250 -24.30 5.58 29.22
CA LEU A 250 -25.08 6.72 29.71
C LEU A 250 -26.26 7.11 28.81
N ASP A 251 -26.20 6.83 27.52
CA ASP A 251 -27.29 7.05 26.54
C ASP A 251 -27.98 5.73 26.13
N GLY A 252 -27.64 4.61 26.77
CA GLY A 252 -28.16 3.27 26.47
C GLY A 252 -27.55 2.58 25.24
N ASN A 253 -26.45 3.12 24.70
CA ASN A 253 -25.85 2.67 23.44
C ASN A 253 -24.34 2.49 23.60
N ASP A 254 -23.78 1.39 23.09
CA ASP A 254 -22.35 1.27 22.85
C ASP A 254 -22.07 1.49 21.35
N ARG A 255 -20.97 2.18 21.02
CA ARG A 255 -20.68 2.71 19.68
C ARG A 255 -19.55 1.94 19.03
N LEU A 256 -19.91 1.07 18.09
CA LEU A 256 -18.94 0.30 17.32
C LEU A 256 -18.23 1.14 16.25
N TRP A 257 -18.84 2.24 15.80
CA TRP A 257 -18.25 3.12 14.79
C TRP A 257 -18.54 4.62 15.03
N GLU A 258 -17.56 5.54 15.04
CA GLU A 258 -16.12 5.26 14.86
C GLU A 258 -15.53 4.43 16.03
N PRO A 259 -14.66 3.43 15.76
CA PRO A 259 -14.18 2.50 16.76
C PRO A 259 -13.19 3.18 17.71
N THR A 260 -13.04 2.60 18.89
CA THR A 260 -12.09 2.97 19.95
C THR A 260 -11.13 1.83 20.28
N SER A 261 -11.44 0.60 19.87
CA SER A 261 -10.59 -0.58 20.03
C SER A 261 -10.87 -1.66 18.97
N ASN A 262 -9.91 -2.58 18.77
CA ASN A 262 -10.12 -3.75 17.92
C ASN A 262 -11.33 -4.60 18.33
N ALA A 263 -11.80 -4.55 19.59
CA ALA A 263 -13.00 -5.27 20.03
C ALA A 263 -14.26 -4.76 19.31
N ASP A 264 -14.29 -3.47 18.99
CA ASP A 264 -15.38 -2.77 18.33
C ASP A 264 -15.44 -3.22 16.86
N GLY A 265 -14.27 -3.28 16.20
CA GLY A 265 -14.11 -3.90 14.89
C GLY A 265 -14.51 -5.39 14.86
N TYR A 266 -14.08 -6.19 15.84
CA TYR A 266 -14.51 -7.59 15.98
C TYR A 266 -16.03 -7.73 16.18
N ALA A 267 -16.71 -6.74 16.77
CA ALA A 267 -18.16 -6.77 16.96
C ALA A 267 -18.94 -6.48 15.64
N LEU A 268 -18.30 -5.87 14.64
CA LEU A 268 -18.88 -5.62 13.31
C LEU A 268 -18.80 -6.82 12.36
N PHE A 269 -18.06 -7.88 12.73
CA PHE A 269 -17.77 -9.03 11.86
C PHE A 269 -19.00 -9.73 11.27
N MET A 270 -18.80 -10.29 10.09
CA MET A 270 -19.82 -10.96 9.27
C MET A 270 -19.41 -12.42 9.00
N ASP A 271 -20.37 -13.27 8.64
CA ASP A 271 -20.14 -14.67 8.32
C ASP A 271 -19.67 -14.89 6.87
N GLU A 272 -19.50 -16.16 6.46
CA GLU A 272 -19.05 -16.51 5.11
C GLU A 272 -20.08 -16.26 3.99
N HIS A 273 -21.23 -15.67 4.31
CA HIS A 273 -22.27 -15.28 3.35
C HIS A 273 -22.50 -13.76 3.34
N GLY A 274 -21.72 -12.98 4.11
CA GLY A 274 -21.91 -11.54 4.25
C GLY A 274 -23.10 -11.19 5.16
N VAL A 275 -23.45 -12.06 6.11
CA VAL A 275 -24.47 -11.78 7.12
C VAL A 275 -23.80 -11.36 8.43
N SER A 276 -24.23 -10.23 8.99
CA SER A 276 -23.74 -9.73 10.28
C SER A 276 -23.87 -10.79 11.39
N ILE A 277 -22.77 -11.15 12.05
CA ILE A 277 -22.76 -12.15 13.14
C ILE A 277 -23.59 -11.68 14.33
N ARG A 278 -23.60 -10.36 14.57
CA ARG A 278 -24.51 -9.70 15.51
C ARG A 278 -25.84 -9.40 14.85
N ASN A 279 -26.93 -9.65 15.59
CA ASN A 279 -28.31 -9.45 15.17
C ASN A 279 -29.01 -8.25 15.85
N ASP A 280 -28.24 -7.40 16.51
CA ASP A 280 -28.68 -6.26 17.31
C ASP A 280 -27.97 -4.94 16.95
N ILE A 281 -27.18 -4.92 15.88
CA ILE A 281 -26.56 -3.69 15.35
C ILE A 281 -27.62 -2.82 14.68
N TYR A 282 -27.53 -1.50 14.92
CA TYR A 282 -28.36 -0.48 14.30
C TYR A 282 -27.54 0.79 14.03
N THR A 283 -28.13 1.70 13.26
CA THR A 283 -27.66 3.07 13.10
C THR A 283 -28.75 4.06 13.55
N LYS A 284 -28.40 5.35 13.68
CA LYS A 284 -29.34 6.43 14.04
C LYS A 284 -28.89 7.81 13.52
N ASP A 285 -27.60 7.97 13.20
CA ASP A 285 -27.03 9.24 12.75
C ASP A 285 -25.87 9.06 11.75
N VAL A 286 -25.62 10.12 10.99
CA VAL A 286 -24.56 10.28 9.99
C VAL A 286 -23.36 10.98 10.64
N ILE A 287 -22.13 10.64 10.26
CA ILE A 287 -20.93 11.26 10.81
C ILE A 287 -20.81 12.72 10.34
N ASP A 288 -20.94 13.65 11.28
CA ASP A 288 -20.53 15.05 11.16
C ASP A 288 -19.00 15.18 11.32
N GLU A 289 -18.47 14.68 12.43
CA GLU A 289 -17.07 14.77 12.84
C GLU A 289 -16.59 13.45 13.46
N ALA A 290 -15.47 12.93 12.98
CA ALA A 290 -14.79 11.78 13.57
C ALA A 290 -13.85 12.23 14.70
N TYR A 291 -13.85 11.48 15.82
CA TYR A 291 -12.98 11.69 16.97
C TYR A 291 -12.96 13.13 17.54
N GLY A 292 -14.03 13.91 17.34
CA GLY A 292 -14.16 15.30 17.80
C GLY A 292 -13.12 16.28 17.22
N THR A 293 -12.48 15.93 16.09
CA THR A 293 -11.38 16.71 15.50
C THR A 293 -11.29 16.67 13.97
N PHE A 294 -11.90 15.68 13.29
CA PHE A 294 -11.85 15.54 11.83
C PHE A 294 -13.26 15.68 11.24
N ASN A 295 -13.53 16.81 10.59
CA ASN A 295 -14.81 17.01 9.89
C ASN A 295 -14.95 16.01 8.73
N ILE A 296 -16.12 15.38 8.60
CA ILE A 296 -16.48 14.49 7.49
C ILE A 296 -17.58 15.16 6.64
N TYR A 297 -18.74 15.43 7.25
CA TYR A 297 -19.84 16.21 6.64
C TYR A 297 -20.31 17.36 7.53
N LYS A 298 -19.54 17.74 8.57
CA LYS A 298 -19.90 18.75 9.57
C LYS A 298 -20.44 20.05 8.97
N SER A 299 -19.77 20.57 7.96
CA SER A 299 -20.17 21.81 7.28
C SER A 299 -21.35 21.57 6.33
N PHE A 300 -21.42 20.42 5.66
CA PHE A 300 -22.56 20.11 4.77
C PHE A 300 -23.87 19.87 5.53
N LEU A 301 -23.82 19.19 6.69
CA LEU A 301 -24.97 19.02 7.57
C LEU A 301 -25.42 20.35 8.19
N ALA A 302 -24.48 21.24 8.52
CA ALA A 302 -24.78 22.60 8.98
C ALA A 302 -25.39 23.47 7.87
N ASP A 303 -24.94 23.33 6.62
CA ASP A 303 -25.50 24.02 5.47
C ASP A 303 -26.93 23.53 5.18
N LEU A 304 -27.20 22.21 5.21
CA LEU A 304 -28.57 21.67 5.07
C LEU A 304 -29.54 22.21 6.13
N GLU A 305 -29.11 22.28 7.39
CA GLU A 305 -29.89 22.86 8.49
C GLU A 305 -30.12 24.38 8.28
N THR A 306 -29.11 25.08 7.76
CA THR A 306 -29.19 26.51 7.42
C THR A 306 -30.16 26.76 6.26
N TRP A 307 -30.05 26.01 5.16
CA TRP A 307 -30.92 26.08 3.98
C TRP A 307 -32.38 25.79 4.31
N LYS A 308 -32.65 24.97 5.33
CA LYS A 308 -34.00 24.67 5.81
C LYS A 308 -34.52 25.73 6.78
N ASN A 309 -33.80 25.97 7.88
CA ASN A 309 -34.32 26.69 9.05
C ASN A 309 -33.93 28.17 9.14
N THR A 310 -32.93 28.63 8.36
CA THR A 310 -32.48 30.04 8.35
C THR A 310 -32.78 30.73 7.02
N ASP A 311 -32.29 30.18 5.90
CA ASP A 311 -32.42 30.79 4.57
C ASP A 311 -33.71 30.38 3.85
N HIS A 312 -34.34 29.29 4.31
CA HIS A 312 -35.56 28.70 3.74
C HIS A 312 -35.46 28.38 2.23
N ILE A 313 -34.26 28.10 1.73
CA ILE A 313 -33.93 27.62 0.38
C ILE A 313 -34.61 26.27 0.10
N ILE A 314 -34.70 25.37 1.08
CA ILE A 314 -35.47 24.11 1.00
C ILE A 314 -36.54 24.06 2.10
N ALA A 315 -37.58 23.25 1.94
CA ALA A 315 -38.60 23.08 2.97
C ALA A 315 -38.21 22.00 4.00
N ASP A 316 -37.51 20.96 3.56
CA ASP A 316 -36.99 19.91 4.42
C ASP A 316 -35.79 19.17 3.78
N TYR A 317 -35.07 18.43 4.61
CA TYR A 317 -34.04 17.47 4.18
C TYR A 317 -34.09 16.20 5.02
N SER A 318 -33.35 15.17 4.58
CA SER A 318 -33.01 14.03 5.41
C SER A 318 -31.61 13.54 5.09
N ALA A 319 -30.74 13.50 6.09
CA ALA A 319 -29.46 12.80 6.03
C ALA A 319 -29.71 11.36 6.51
N VAL A 320 -29.75 10.41 5.58
CA VAL A 320 -30.27 9.06 5.85
C VAL A 320 -29.13 8.07 6.14
N PRO A 321 -28.93 7.66 7.40
CA PRO A 321 -27.91 6.68 7.75
C PRO A 321 -28.34 5.25 7.39
N TYR A 322 -27.37 4.41 7.05
CA TYR A 322 -27.57 3.00 6.72
C TYR A 322 -26.47 2.09 7.28
N ASP A 323 -26.79 0.81 7.48
CA ASP A 323 -25.80 -0.22 7.88
C ASP A 323 -24.96 -0.57 6.65
N TRP A 324 -23.88 0.19 6.44
CA TRP A 324 -23.03 0.20 5.24
C TRP A 324 -22.41 -1.14 4.89
N ARG A 325 -22.28 -2.04 5.87
CA ARG A 325 -21.78 -3.42 5.76
C ARG A 325 -22.70 -4.34 4.93
N LEU A 326 -23.96 -3.96 4.74
CA LEU A 326 -24.96 -4.83 4.13
C LEU A 326 -24.98 -4.70 2.61
N THR A 327 -25.56 -5.69 1.93
CA THR A 327 -25.77 -5.59 0.48
C THR A 327 -26.70 -4.41 0.14
N LEU A 328 -26.51 -3.79 -1.04
CA LEU A 328 -27.38 -2.70 -1.51
C LEU A 328 -28.86 -3.12 -1.54
N GLY A 329 -29.14 -4.38 -1.86
CA GLY A 329 -30.48 -4.95 -1.81
C GLY A 329 -31.08 -5.00 -0.40
N GLU A 330 -30.28 -5.28 0.63
CA GLU A 330 -30.74 -5.27 2.03
C GLU A 330 -30.89 -3.86 2.58
N ILE A 331 -29.99 -2.94 2.23
CA ILE A 331 -30.11 -1.51 2.57
C ILE A 331 -31.44 -0.95 2.03
N LEU A 332 -31.84 -1.35 0.82
CA LEU A 332 -33.09 -0.94 0.19
C LEU A 332 -34.33 -1.77 0.57
N ALA A 333 -34.17 -2.95 1.21
CA ALA A 333 -35.28 -3.80 1.62
C ALA A 333 -35.64 -3.69 3.12
N TYR A 334 -34.77 -3.12 3.94
CA TYR A 334 -34.90 -3.06 5.40
C TYR A 334 -34.75 -1.62 5.95
N GLY A 335 -34.34 -1.49 7.21
CA GLY A 335 -34.40 -0.21 7.93
C GLY A 335 -35.76 -0.07 8.62
N ASN A 336 -35.90 -0.77 9.74
CA ASN A 336 -37.01 -0.59 10.67
C ASN A 336 -36.61 0.46 11.72
N GLN A 337 -37.21 1.65 11.67
CA GLN A 337 -36.97 2.69 12.67
C GLN A 337 -37.90 2.51 13.87
N THR A 338 -37.32 2.34 15.06
CA THR A 338 -38.05 2.24 16.32
C THR A 338 -38.34 3.64 16.93
N PRO A 339 -39.32 3.78 17.84
CA PRO A 339 -39.74 5.11 18.36
C PRO A 339 -38.69 5.90 19.16
N ASP A 340 -37.57 5.27 19.50
CA ASP A 340 -36.37 5.84 20.11
C ASP A 340 -35.30 6.26 19.07
N GLY A 341 -35.62 6.21 17.78
CA GLY A 341 -34.80 6.69 16.67
C GLY A 341 -33.81 5.67 16.09
N ARG A 342 -33.65 4.49 16.70
CA ARG A 342 -32.76 3.43 16.21
C ARG A 342 -33.30 2.80 14.92
N ILE A 343 -32.44 2.59 13.92
CA ILE A 343 -32.79 2.04 12.61
C ILE A 343 -32.08 0.70 12.42
N TYR A 344 -32.85 -0.39 12.49
CA TYR A 344 -32.33 -1.75 12.33
C TYR A 344 -32.40 -2.18 10.86
N TYR A 345 -31.25 -2.45 10.25
CA TYR A 345 -31.18 -3.05 8.91
C TYR A 345 -30.82 -4.54 8.95
N SER A 346 -30.29 -5.06 10.06
CA SER A 346 -29.88 -6.46 10.25
C SER A 346 -30.58 -7.14 11.44
N GLY A 347 -30.48 -8.47 11.53
CA GLY A 347 -31.01 -9.25 12.64
C GLY A 347 -32.54 -9.33 12.75
N THR A 348 -33.06 -9.64 13.95
CA THR A 348 -34.50 -9.91 14.16
C THR A 348 -35.38 -8.67 14.08
N HIS A 349 -34.79 -7.48 14.29
CA HIS A 349 -35.52 -6.21 14.29
C HIS A 349 -35.60 -5.57 12.90
N ARG A 350 -34.89 -6.10 11.87
CA ARG A 350 -34.82 -5.51 10.52
C ARG A 350 -36.15 -5.40 9.76
N ALA A 351 -37.14 -6.22 10.14
CA ALA A 351 -38.37 -6.38 9.38
C ALA A 351 -39.25 -5.11 9.45
N THR A 352 -39.62 -4.60 8.28
CA THR A 352 -40.52 -3.44 8.09
C THR A 352 -41.46 -3.70 6.92
N SER A 353 -42.62 -3.02 6.89
CA SER A 353 -43.50 -2.98 5.72
C SER A 353 -43.08 -1.94 4.68
N THR A 354 -42.16 -1.05 5.02
CA THR A 354 -41.64 0.01 4.13
C THR A 354 -40.19 0.32 4.53
N PRO A 355 -39.21 0.15 3.62
CA PRO A 355 -37.80 0.40 3.93
C PRO A 355 -37.53 1.85 4.36
N TYR A 356 -36.55 2.10 5.24
CA TYR A 356 -36.35 3.44 5.82
C TYR A 356 -36.09 4.53 4.76
N ILE A 357 -35.22 4.23 3.79
CA ILE A 357 -34.92 5.12 2.65
C ILE A 357 -36.18 5.48 1.85
N ILE A 358 -37.10 4.51 1.69
CA ILE A 358 -38.38 4.71 0.97
C ILE A 358 -39.35 5.56 1.81
N GLN A 359 -39.39 5.35 3.13
CA GLN A 359 -40.18 6.20 4.04
C GLN A 359 -39.71 7.66 3.97
N GLU A 360 -38.40 7.90 4.03
CA GLU A 360 -37.83 9.25 3.98
C GLU A 360 -37.98 9.91 2.61
N LEU A 361 -37.79 9.20 1.50
CA LEU A 361 -38.07 9.73 0.16
C LEU A 361 -39.56 10.12 0.01
N THR A 362 -40.48 9.28 0.51
CA THR A 362 -41.92 9.57 0.53
C THR A 362 -42.22 10.81 1.38
N ARG A 363 -41.61 10.91 2.56
CA ARG A 363 -41.77 12.03 3.51
C ARG A 363 -41.29 13.35 2.91
N LEU A 364 -40.09 13.36 2.31
CA LEU A 364 -39.52 14.54 1.65
C LEU A 364 -40.31 14.96 0.41
N SER A 365 -40.84 14.00 -0.36
CA SER A 365 -41.74 14.29 -1.48
C SER A 365 -43.04 14.93 -1.00
N ALA A 366 -43.65 14.41 0.06
CA ALA A 366 -44.90 14.95 0.60
C ALA A 366 -44.79 16.37 1.19
N THR A 367 -43.57 16.84 1.52
CA THR A 367 -43.32 18.18 2.08
C THR A 367 -42.60 19.15 1.13
N SER A 368 -42.25 18.73 -0.09
CA SER A 368 -41.46 19.54 -1.02
C SER A 368 -42.30 20.60 -1.76
N ARG A 369 -41.73 21.81 -1.88
CA ARG A 369 -42.36 22.96 -2.56
C ARG A 369 -42.33 22.86 -4.08
N ASN A 370 -41.45 22.02 -4.64
CA ASN A 370 -41.28 21.84 -6.08
C ASN A 370 -42.15 20.70 -6.62
N ASP A 371 -43.48 20.81 -6.54
CA ASP A 371 -44.44 19.74 -6.93
C ASP A 371 -44.11 18.35 -6.32
N GLY A 372 -43.57 18.35 -5.10
CA GLY A 372 -43.14 17.13 -4.42
C GLY A 372 -41.82 16.52 -4.91
N LYS A 373 -41.00 17.23 -5.70
CA LYS A 373 -39.68 16.77 -6.16
C LYS A 373 -38.62 16.75 -5.07
N VAL A 374 -37.66 15.83 -5.18
CA VAL A 374 -36.57 15.60 -4.23
C VAL A 374 -35.24 15.47 -4.98
N THR A 375 -34.28 16.34 -4.65
CA THR A 375 -32.89 16.24 -5.08
C THR A 375 -32.18 15.21 -4.22
N ILE A 376 -31.50 14.24 -4.83
CA ILE A 376 -30.60 13.34 -4.13
C ILE A 376 -29.18 13.91 -4.18
N VAL A 377 -28.54 14.10 -3.02
CA VAL A 377 -27.10 14.33 -2.91
C VAL A 377 -26.49 13.05 -2.35
N ALA A 378 -25.45 12.53 -2.98
CA ALA A 378 -24.88 11.24 -2.62
C ALA A 378 -23.36 11.28 -2.69
N HIS A 379 -22.70 10.83 -1.64
CA HIS A 379 -21.24 10.80 -1.54
C HIS A 379 -20.70 9.38 -1.57
N SER A 380 -19.59 9.12 -2.28
CA SER A 380 -18.89 7.82 -2.28
C SER A 380 -19.86 6.64 -2.50
N ASN A 381 -19.81 5.56 -1.70
CA ASN A 381 -20.74 4.42 -1.79
C ASN A 381 -22.24 4.83 -1.69
N GLY A 382 -22.57 5.96 -1.05
CA GLY A 382 -23.92 6.51 -1.06
C GLY A 382 -24.46 6.78 -2.47
N GLY A 383 -23.60 7.01 -3.45
CA GLY A 383 -23.97 7.11 -4.88
C GLY A 383 -24.34 5.78 -5.52
N LEU A 384 -23.77 4.66 -5.07
CA LEU A 384 -24.20 3.32 -5.47
C LEU A 384 -25.55 2.99 -4.84
N VAL A 385 -25.77 3.38 -3.57
CA VAL A 385 -27.10 3.33 -2.92
C VAL A 385 -28.11 4.19 -3.69
N ALA A 386 -27.74 5.39 -4.15
CA ALA A 386 -28.60 6.27 -4.95
C ALA A 386 -28.98 5.64 -6.30
N LYS A 387 -28.01 5.11 -7.06
CA LYS A 387 -28.29 4.38 -8.32
C LYS A 387 -29.17 3.16 -8.07
N ALA A 388 -28.88 2.36 -7.05
CA ALA A 388 -29.65 1.17 -6.70
C ALA A 388 -31.09 1.51 -6.28
N LEU A 389 -31.30 2.61 -5.53
CA LEU A 389 -32.61 3.14 -5.18
C LEU A 389 -33.40 3.51 -6.45
N ILE A 390 -32.84 4.35 -7.32
CA ILE A 390 -33.54 4.79 -8.54
C ILE A 390 -33.83 3.61 -9.45
N LYS A 391 -32.88 2.69 -9.61
CA LYS A 391 -33.08 1.44 -10.36
C LYS A 391 -34.18 0.57 -9.74
N HIS A 392 -34.25 0.46 -8.41
CA HIS A 392 -35.34 -0.27 -7.76
C HIS A 392 -36.70 0.33 -8.09
N LEU A 393 -36.84 1.67 -8.02
CA LEU A 393 -38.08 2.38 -8.38
C LEU A 393 -38.44 2.24 -9.88
N GLN A 394 -37.43 2.17 -10.77
CA GLN A 394 -37.62 1.84 -12.18
C GLN A 394 -38.10 0.40 -12.39
N ASP A 395 -37.47 -0.58 -11.74
CA ASP A 395 -37.77 -2.00 -11.89
C ASP A 395 -39.14 -2.38 -11.29
N THR A 396 -39.62 -1.66 -10.27
CA THR A 396 -40.94 -1.85 -9.66
C THR A 396 -42.04 -0.95 -10.25
N ASN A 397 -41.69 0.02 -11.10
CA ASN A 397 -42.58 1.07 -11.60
C ASN A 397 -43.26 1.86 -10.46
N ASP A 398 -42.46 2.30 -9.48
CA ASP A 398 -42.92 3.07 -8.33
C ASP A 398 -43.10 4.57 -8.68
N GLN A 399 -44.16 5.19 -8.17
CA GLN A 399 -44.49 6.61 -8.42
C GLN A 399 -43.47 7.59 -7.80
N LEU A 400 -42.65 7.16 -6.83
CA LEU A 400 -41.55 7.95 -6.30
C LEU A 400 -40.44 8.22 -7.34
N LEU A 401 -40.36 7.45 -8.43
CA LEU A 401 -39.45 7.73 -9.54
C LEU A 401 -39.75 9.08 -10.20
N ASP A 402 -41.03 9.44 -10.33
CA ASP A 402 -41.48 10.73 -10.85
C ASP A 402 -41.29 11.86 -9.82
N LYS A 403 -40.88 11.54 -8.59
CA LYS A 403 -40.59 12.49 -7.51
C LYS A 403 -39.10 12.79 -7.33
N ILE A 404 -38.23 12.22 -8.16
CA ILE A 404 -36.82 12.63 -8.27
C ILE A 404 -36.66 13.53 -9.51
N ASP A 405 -35.77 14.52 -9.44
CA ASP A 405 -35.45 15.47 -10.52
C ASP A 405 -33.94 15.71 -10.70
N VAL A 406 -33.18 15.75 -9.61
CA VAL A 406 -31.72 15.92 -9.64
C VAL A 406 -31.03 14.86 -8.78
N VAL A 407 -29.89 14.35 -9.27
CA VAL A 407 -28.97 13.48 -8.54
C VAL A 407 -27.56 14.06 -8.62
N ILE A 408 -26.94 14.34 -7.49
CA ILE A 408 -25.56 14.84 -7.39
C ILE A 408 -24.70 13.71 -6.83
N LEU A 409 -23.82 13.16 -7.67
CA LEU A 409 -22.91 12.06 -7.37
C LEU A 409 -21.52 12.63 -7.09
N VAL A 410 -21.16 12.74 -5.81
CA VAL A 410 -19.89 13.30 -5.34
C VAL A 410 -18.92 12.16 -5.01
N ALA A 411 -17.77 12.12 -5.68
CA ALA A 411 -16.71 11.12 -5.48
C ALA A 411 -17.17 9.65 -5.49
N VAL A 412 -18.20 9.34 -6.28
CA VAL A 412 -18.80 7.99 -6.28
C VAL A 412 -17.91 7.02 -7.05
N PRO A 413 -17.44 5.90 -6.47
CA PRO A 413 -16.65 4.89 -7.18
C PRO A 413 -17.54 4.06 -8.12
N GLN A 414 -18.04 4.68 -9.20
CA GLN A 414 -19.14 4.12 -10.00
C GLN A 414 -18.80 2.80 -10.69
N THR A 415 -17.51 2.58 -11.00
CA THR A 415 -16.95 1.34 -11.57
C THR A 415 -15.94 0.69 -10.63
N GLY A 416 -16.07 0.95 -9.32
CA GLY A 416 -15.13 0.51 -8.29
C GLY A 416 -13.89 1.41 -8.14
N THR A 417 -13.00 1.05 -7.21
CA THR A 417 -11.72 1.72 -6.95
C THR A 417 -10.59 0.72 -6.65
N PRO A 418 -9.36 0.95 -7.15
CA PRO A 418 -8.18 0.18 -6.75
C PRO A 418 -7.91 0.21 -5.23
N GLN A 419 -8.39 1.21 -4.50
CA GLN A 419 -8.25 1.23 -3.04
C GLN A 419 -8.92 0.01 -2.38
N ALA A 420 -10.03 -0.48 -2.93
CA ALA A 420 -10.68 -1.71 -2.45
C ALA A 420 -9.85 -2.97 -2.75
N LEU A 421 -9.08 -2.98 -3.84
CA LEU A 421 -8.12 -4.04 -4.15
C LEU A 421 -6.99 -4.07 -3.10
N GLY A 422 -6.42 -2.90 -2.78
CA GLY A 422 -5.41 -2.77 -1.71
C GLY A 422 -5.94 -3.14 -0.33
N ALA A 423 -7.14 -2.70 0.02
CA ALA A 423 -7.81 -3.01 1.28
C ALA A 423 -8.07 -4.51 1.45
N LEU A 424 -8.64 -5.18 0.44
CA LEU A 424 -8.94 -6.61 0.50
C LEU A 424 -7.68 -7.48 0.46
N LEU A 425 -6.72 -7.19 -0.43
CA LEU A 425 -5.52 -8.03 -0.57
C LEU A 425 -4.54 -7.85 0.60
N HIS A 426 -4.28 -6.60 1.01
CA HIS A 426 -3.18 -6.22 1.90
C HIS A 426 -3.61 -5.46 3.17
N GLY A 427 -4.89 -5.11 3.33
CA GLY A 427 -5.38 -4.35 4.49
C GLY A 427 -4.99 -2.88 4.45
N HIS A 428 -4.67 -2.36 3.26
CA HIS A 428 -4.06 -1.05 3.06
C HIS A 428 -5.01 0.14 3.40
N ASP A 429 -4.52 1.06 4.22
CA ASP A 429 -5.19 2.29 4.68
C ASP A 429 -6.49 2.02 5.45
N GLN A 430 -6.52 0.90 6.17
CA GLN A 430 -7.66 0.44 6.97
C GLN A 430 -7.39 0.51 8.49
N GLY A 431 -6.19 0.91 8.90
CA GLY A 431 -5.85 1.09 10.31
C GLY A 431 -6.24 2.47 10.85
N LEU A 432 -6.94 2.52 11.99
CA LEU A 432 -7.41 3.75 12.63
C LEU A 432 -6.64 4.06 13.93
N PRO A 433 -6.19 5.32 14.14
CA PRO A 433 -6.40 6.49 13.28
C PRO A 433 -5.47 6.54 12.05
N ARG A 434 -4.42 5.70 11.98
CA ARG A 434 -3.56 5.50 10.79
C ARG A 434 -2.98 4.07 10.77
N ASP A 435 -2.78 3.49 9.58
CA ASP A 435 -2.19 2.16 9.32
C ASP A 435 -0.98 1.79 10.21
N TRP A 436 -0.09 2.75 10.44
CA TRP A 436 1.21 2.57 11.09
C TRP A 436 1.23 2.92 12.59
N ALA A 437 0.14 3.51 13.11
CA ALA A 437 -0.06 3.77 14.53
C ALA A 437 -1.52 3.45 14.93
N PRO A 438 -2.00 2.21 14.68
CA PRO A 438 -3.38 1.84 14.96
C PRO A 438 -3.62 1.78 16.47
N LEU A 439 -4.44 2.70 16.98
CA LEU A 439 -4.90 2.74 18.37
C LEU A 439 -6.34 2.22 18.51
N PHE A 440 -7.12 2.31 17.44
CA PHE A 440 -8.56 2.05 17.42
C PHE A 440 -8.93 0.84 16.55
N LEU A 441 -8.28 0.68 15.38
CA LEU A 441 -8.47 -0.47 14.50
C LEU A 441 -7.15 -0.82 13.83
N SER A 442 -6.72 -2.09 13.84
CA SER A 442 -5.52 -2.54 13.12
C SER A 442 -5.83 -3.02 11.69
N PRO A 443 -4.91 -2.81 10.72
CA PRO A 443 -5.07 -3.30 9.34
C PRO A 443 -5.42 -4.79 9.21
N HIS A 444 -4.89 -5.65 10.10
CA HIS A 444 -5.23 -7.08 10.11
C HIS A 444 -6.66 -7.37 10.57
N VAL A 445 -7.23 -6.59 11.50
CA VAL A 445 -8.66 -6.73 11.88
C VAL A 445 -9.54 -6.19 10.78
N ALA A 446 -9.18 -5.06 10.17
CA ALA A 446 -9.95 -4.47 9.09
C ALA A 446 -9.96 -5.35 7.82
N ARG A 447 -8.83 -5.94 7.40
CA ARG A 447 -8.81 -6.92 6.30
C ARG A 447 -9.59 -8.19 6.65
N ALA A 448 -9.51 -8.68 7.89
CA ALA A 448 -10.27 -9.85 8.33
C ALA A 448 -11.79 -9.58 8.38
N PHE A 449 -12.21 -8.35 8.66
CA PHE A 449 -13.58 -7.87 8.48
C PHE A 449 -13.96 -7.82 6.99
N ALA A 450 -13.20 -7.08 6.18
CA ALA A 450 -13.44 -6.86 4.75
C ALA A 450 -13.58 -8.16 3.94
N TYR A 451 -12.81 -9.20 4.29
CA TYR A 451 -12.88 -10.54 3.66
C TYR A 451 -14.26 -11.22 3.74
N ASN A 452 -15.11 -10.83 4.69
CA ASN A 452 -16.49 -11.30 4.83
C ASN A 452 -17.53 -10.21 4.56
N ASP A 453 -17.13 -9.01 4.15
CA ASP A 453 -17.99 -7.84 4.05
C ASP A 453 -18.47 -7.58 2.61
N PRO A 454 -19.80 -7.62 2.33
CA PRO A 454 -20.37 -7.26 1.03
C PRO A 454 -19.86 -5.93 0.45
N MET A 455 -19.71 -4.87 1.24
CA MET A 455 -19.38 -3.55 0.67
C MET A 455 -17.94 -3.47 0.15
N ALA A 456 -16.99 -4.15 0.78
CA ALA A 456 -15.62 -4.24 0.27
C ALA A 456 -15.58 -4.89 -1.14
N HIS A 457 -16.51 -5.80 -1.42
CA HIS A 457 -16.56 -6.55 -2.68
C HIS A 457 -17.32 -5.81 -3.81
N HIS A 458 -18.28 -4.92 -3.50
CA HIS A 458 -18.93 -4.07 -4.53
C HIS A 458 -18.20 -2.74 -4.81
N LEU A 459 -17.05 -2.53 -4.19
CA LEU A 459 -16.12 -1.43 -4.51
C LEU A 459 -14.90 -1.89 -5.32
N LEU A 460 -14.76 -3.19 -5.59
CA LEU A 460 -13.71 -3.70 -6.47
C LEU A 460 -13.89 -3.18 -7.91
N PRO A 461 -12.81 -2.87 -8.64
CA PRO A 461 -12.90 -2.44 -10.04
C PRO A 461 -13.69 -3.41 -10.92
N SER A 462 -14.61 -2.86 -11.72
CA SER A 462 -15.57 -3.64 -12.52
C SER A 462 -15.13 -3.84 -13.98
N ALA A 463 -15.91 -4.60 -14.75
CA ALA A 463 -15.68 -4.75 -16.19
C ALA A 463 -15.77 -3.41 -16.96
N ALA A 464 -16.49 -2.41 -16.44
CA ALA A 464 -16.58 -1.08 -17.04
C ALA A 464 -15.38 -0.18 -16.68
N TYR A 465 -14.63 -0.49 -15.61
CA TYR A 465 -13.42 0.24 -15.22
C TYR A 465 -12.37 0.30 -16.34
N PHE A 466 -12.21 -0.82 -17.05
CA PHE A 466 -11.21 -1.00 -18.12
C PHE A 466 -11.64 -0.42 -19.49
N GLY A 467 -12.90 -0.06 -19.69
CA GLY A 467 -13.41 0.20 -21.05
C GLY A 467 -14.82 0.76 -21.20
N GLY A 468 -15.41 1.35 -20.16
CA GLY A 468 -16.73 1.97 -20.22
C GLY A 468 -16.78 3.24 -21.08
N ASP A 469 -17.99 3.61 -21.54
CA ASP A 469 -18.29 4.81 -22.35
C ASP A 469 -18.11 6.16 -21.59
N GLY A 470 -17.48 6.13 -20.42
CA GLY A 470 -17.39 7.21 -19.44
C GLY A 470 -16.16 8.10 -19.60
N ALA A 471 -15.20 7.92 -18.70
CA ALA A 471 -13.82 8.35 -18.85
C ALA A 471 -12.93 7.11 -18.68
N THR A 472 -11.86 7.00 -19.45
CA THR A 472 -11.11 5.74 -19.60
C THR A 472 -9.92 5.70 -18.64
N VAL A 473 -9.90 4.73 -17.73
CA VAL A 473 -8.70 4.41 -16.93
C VAL A 473 -7.62 3.83 -17.86
N ARG A 474 -6.34 4.09 -17.55
CA ARG A 474 -5.19 3.68 -18.39
C ARG A 474 -4.12 2.88 -17.66
N THR A 475 -4.28 2.71 -16.35
CA THR A 475 -3.34 2.00 -15.46
C THR A 475 -3.78 0.54 -15.27
N PRO A 476 -2.87 -0.43 -15.38
CA PRO A 476 -3.13 -1.80 -14.93
C PRO A 476 -3.42 -1.84 -13.43
N LEU A 477 -4.37 -2.68 -13.00
CA LEU A 477 -4.71 -2.82 -11.58
C LEU A 477 -3.66 -3.59 -10.79
N ALA A 478 -2.92 -4.46 -11.46
CA ALA A 478 -1.71 -5.09 -10.94
C ALA A 478 -0.60 -5.03 -11.99
N THR A 479 0.64 -4.84 -11.56
CA THR A 479 1.85 -4.98 -12.37
C THR A 479 2.83 -5.90 -11.67
N PHE A 480 3.47 -6.82 -12.41
CA PHE A 480 4.42 -7.80 -11.87
C PHE A 480 5.79 -7.63 -12.54
N ASN A 481 6.76 -7.10 -11.79
CA ASN A 481 8.14 -6.95 -12.26
C ASN A 481 8.97 -8.22 -12.05
N ASP A 482 9.97 -8.43 -12.90
CA ASP A 482 10.75 -9.68 -12.99
C ASP A 482 11.45 -10.06 -11.67
N GLY A 483 11.21 -11.27 -11.17
CA GLY A 483 11.86 -11.78 -9.96
C GLY A 483 11.32 -13.14 -9.49
N ALA A 484 11.97 -13.75 -8.50
CA ALA A 484 11.64 -15.08 -8.02
C ALA A 484 10.29 -15.13 -7.28
N ALA A 485 9.99 -14.10 -6.49
CA ALA A 485 8.71 -14.00 -5.76
C ALA A 485 7.51 -13.70 -6.68
N THR A 486 7.72 -12.97 -7.77
CA THR A 486 6.67 -12.54 -8.71
C THR A 486 6.42 -13.54 -9.84
N GLN A 487 7.34 -14.48 -10.10
CA GLN A 487 7.27 -15.40 -11.25
C GLN A 487 5.96 -16.19 -11.33
N ILE A 488 5.36 -16.59 -10.21
CA ILE A 488 4.09 -17.32 -10.19
C ILE A 488 2.92 -16.51 -10.78
N PHE A 489 2.93 -15.19 -10.59
CA PHE A 489 1.96 -14.29 -11.21
C PHE A 489 2.31 -14.07 -12.69
N ILE A 490 3.60 -13.89 -13.02
CA ILE A 490 4.07 -13.70 -14.40
C ILE A 490 3.75 -14.90 -15.30
N ASP A 491 3.88 -16.13 -14.78
CA ASP A 491 3.55 -17.37 -15.48
C ASP A 491 2.03 -17.57 -15.69
N ARG A 492 1.17 -16.83 -14.97
CA ARG A 492 -0.29 -16.96 -15.02
C ARG A 492 -0.99 -15.78 -15.73
N TYR A 493 -0.58 -14.55 -15.45
CA TYR A 493 -1.22 -13.28 -15.85
C TYR A 493 -0.30 -12.39 -16.70
N GLY A 494 0.92 -12.85 -17.05
CA GLY A 494 1.91 -11.97 -17.64
C GLY A 494 2.33 -10.84 -16.69
N ARG A 495 2.69 -9.66 -17.22
CA ARG A 495 3.27 -8.57 -16.42
C ARG A 495 2.27 -7.53 -15.91
N THR A 496 1.01 -7.59 -16.34
CA THR A 496 0.01 -6.54 -16.09
C THR A 496 -1.38 -7.14 -16.10
N ILE A 497 -2.23 -6.78 -15.13
CA ILE A 497 -3.67 -7.06 -15.15
C ILE A 497 -4.39 -5.80 -15.62
N ASP A 498 -4.73 -5.76 -16.91
CA ASP A 498 -5.49 -4.70 -17.55
C ASP A 498 -6.85 -5.18 -18.12
N ASP A 499 -7.34 -6.35 -17.68
CA ASP A 499 -8.72 -6.80 -17.91
C ASP A 499 -9.41 -7.45 -16.68
N ASN A 500 -10.75 -7.53 -16.73
CA ASN A 500 -11.61 -8.03 -15.66
C ASN A 500 -11.54 -9.56 -15.47
N PHE A 501 -11.27 -10.33 -16.51
CA PHE A 501 -11.11 -11.78 -16.41
C PHE A 501 -9.83 -12.12 -15.65
N GLU A 502 -8.70 -11.50 -16.01
CA GLU A 502 -7.45 -11.68 -15.28
C GLU A 502 -7.52 -11.13 -13.84
N LEU A 503 -8.18 -9.99 -13.64
CA LEU A 503 -8.48 -9.49 -12.28
C LEU A 503 -9.25 -10.51 -11.46
N LYS A 504 -10.31 -11.10 -12.00
CA LYS A 504 -11.13 -12.10 -11.30
C LYS A 504 -10.31 -13.35 -10.94
N GLU A 505 -9.53 -13.87 -11.88
CA GLU A 505 -8.68 -15.04 -11.67
C GLU A 505 -7.61 -14.76 -10.59
N PHE A 506 -7.00 -13.57 -10.61
CA PHE A 506 -6.04 -13.13 -9.60
C PHE A 506 -6.68 -12.92 -8.22
N LEU A 507 -7.86 -12.30 -8.15
CA LEU A 507 -8.60 -12.13 -6.89
C LEU A 507 -8.95 -13.48 -6.24
N LEU A 508 -9.26 -14.50 -7.04
CA LEU A 508 -9.57 -15.85 -6.57
C LEU A 508 -8.33 -16.70 -6.22
N GLY A 509 -7.13 -16.27 -6.61
CA GLY A 509 -5.88 -17.02 -6.39
C GLY A 509 -5.68 -18.20 -7.34
N ASN A 510 -6.16 -18.09 -8.59
CA ASN A 510 -6.16 -19.21 -9.54
C ASN A 510 -4.76 -19.58 -10.10
N GLU A 511 -3.71 -18.84 -9.76
CA GLU A 511 -2.31 -19.27 -9.88
C GLU A 511 -1.90 -20.30 -8.81
N GLY A 512 -2.67 -20.42 -7.72
CA GLY A 512 -2.50 -21.42 -6.67
C GLY A 512 -1.95 -20.89 -5.34
N ARG A 513 -1.96 -19.57 -5.07
CA ARG A 513 -1.52 -19.05 -3.77
C ARG A 513 -2.46 -19.48 -2.63
N PRO A 514 -1.94 -19.68 -1.40
CA PRO A 514 -2.79 -19.97 -0.24
C PRO A 514 -3.58 -18.73 0.20
N LEU A 515 -4.65 -18.95 0.98
CA LEU A 515 -5.26 -17.90 1.78
C LEU A 515 -4.21 -17.36 2.78
N ALA A 516 -3.90 -16.06 2.70
CA ALA A 516 -2.96 -15.43 3.62
C ALA A 516 -3.52 -15.40 5.05
N SER A 517 -2.65 -15.47 6.05
CA SER A 517 -3.08 -15.30 7.45
C SER A 517 -3.45 -13.83 7.72
N ALA A 518 -4.37 -13.57 8.64
CA ALA A 518 -4.88 -12.20 8.88
C ALA A 518 -3.76 -11.18 9.16
N ASP A 519 -2.73 -11.60 9.90
CA ASP A 519 -1.55 -10.79 10.25
C ASP A 519 -0.53 -10.61 9.10
N ASP A 520 -0.60 -11.44 8.05
CA ASP A 520 0.30 -11.39 6.90
C ASP A 520 -0.21 -10.41 5.84
N LEU A 521 0.09 -9.13 6.03
CA LEU A 521 -0.29 -8.03 5.15
C LEU A 521 0.63 -7.91 3.91
N ASN A 522 1.67 -8.75 3.82
CA ASN A 522 2.70 -8.67 2.79
C ASN A 522 2.33 -9.54 1.59
N GLU A 523 1.86 -10.76 1.83
CA GLU A 523 1.32 -11.64 0.79
C GLU A 523 -0.14 -11.26 0.45
N PRO A 524 -0.52 -11.16 -0.84
CA PRO A 524 -1.90 -10.86 -1.24
C PRO A 524 -2.82 -12.02 -0.86
N THR A 525 -3.87 -11.77 -0.07
CA THR A 525 -4.85 -12.82 0.26
C THR A 525 -5.72 -13.20 -0.96
N VAL A 526 -6.59 -14.20 -0.81
CA VAL A 526 -7.62 -14.54 -1.82
C VAL A 526 -8.97 -13.98 -1.39
N VAL A 527 -9.79 -13.57 -2.35
CA VAL A 527 -11.08 -12.91 -2.13
C VAL A 527 -12.24 -13.92 -2.15
N ARG A 528 -13.27 -13.67 -1.33
CA ARG A 528 -14.38 -14.61 -1.13
C ARG A 528 -15.28 -14.66 -2.37
N SER A 529 -15.20 -15.77 -3.12
CA SER A 529 -15.89 -15.97 -4.40
C SER A 529 -17.40 -15.66 -4.40
N GLY A 530 -18.13 -15.97 -3.31
CA GLY A 530 -19.54 -15.65 -3.18
C GLY A 530 -19.85 -14.15 -3.07
N LEU A 531 -18.97 -13.39 -2.40
CA LEU A 531 -19.12 -11.93 -2.26
C LEU A 531 -18.56 -11.20 -3.50
N LEU A 532 -17.51 -11.73 -4.13
CA LEU A 532 -17.05 -11.27 -5.44
C LEU A 532 -18.17 -11.37 -6.49
N ALA A 533 -18.89 -12.51 -6.53
CA ALA A 533 -20.05 -12.68 -7.42
C ALA A 533 -21.22 -11.72 -7.08
N TYR A 534 -21.37 -11.31 -5.82
CA TYR A 534 -22.29 -10.23 -5.45
C TYR A 534 -21.83 -8.88 -6.04
N GLY A 535 -20.55 -8.51 -5.90
CA GLY A 535 -19.98 -7.30 -6.50
C GLY A 535 -20.16 -7.26 -8.02
N GLU A 536 -19.85 -8.37 -8.71
CA GLU A 536 -20.12 -8.52 -10.16
C GLU A 536 -21.59 -8.30 -10.51
N SER A 537 -22.53 -8.77 -9.67
CA SER A 537 -23.96 -8.59 -9.89
C SER A 537 -24.45 -7.15 -9.65
N VAL A 538 -23.80 -6.40 -8.75
CA VAL A 538 -24.05 -4.96 -8.56
C VAL A 538 -23.60 -4.18 -9.79
N HIS A 539 -22.37 -4.40 -10.25
CA HIS A 539 -21.83 -3.71 -11.43
C HIS A 539 -22.61 -4.04 -12.72
N ALA A 540 -22.99 -5.31 -12.92
CA ALA A 540 -23.87 -5.71 -14.01
C ALA A 540 -25.26 -5.04 -13.99
N ALA A 541 -25.68 -4.48 -12.85
CA ALA A 541 -26.94 -3.75 -12.69
C ALA A 541 -26.80 -2.21 -12.72
N LEU A 542 -25.63 -1.65 -12.34
CA LEU A 542 -25.44 -0.21 -12.10
C LEU A 542 -24.45 0.50 -13.04
N ASP A 543 -23.53 -0.22 -13.68
CA ASP A 543 -22.50 0.41 -14.55
C ASP A 543 -23.14 0.96 -15.83
N GLY A 544 -23.97 0.14 -16.48
CA GLY A 544 -24.78 0.52 -17.64
C GLY A 544 -26.09 1.24 -17.31
N TRP A 545 -26.23 1.79 -16.09
CA TRP A 545 -27.45 2.50 -15.69
C TRP A 545 -27.56 3.86 -16.40
N VAL A 546 -28.68 4.08 -17.09
CA VAL A 546 -29.02 5.35 -17.75
C VAL A 546 -30.13 6.04 -16.97
N PRO A 547 -29.98 7.33 -16.60
CA PRO A 547 -31.00 8.06 -15.87
C PRO A 547 -32.26 8.26 -16.73
N PRO A 548 -33.46 8.25 -16.12
CA PRO A 548 -34.67 8.73 -16.79
C PRO A 548 -34.48 10.15 -17.35
N SER A 549 -35.12 10.45 -18.48
CA SER A 549 -34.95 11.75 -19.18
C SER A 549 -35.42 12.97 -18.38
N HIS A 550 -36.12 12.79 -17.26
CA HIS A 550 -36.51 13.84 -16.32
C HIS A 550 -35.57 13.99 -15.12
N ILE A 551 -34.55 13.14 -15.00
CA ILE A 551 -33.54 13.19 -13.93
C ILE A 551 -32.23 13.72 -14.51
N THR A 552 -31.75 14.84 -13.94
CA THR A 552 -30.43 15.41 -14.25
C THR A 552 -29.40 14.85 -13.28
N VAL A 553 -28.27 14.38 -13.80
CA VAL A 553 -27.18 13.81 -12.99
C VAL A 553 -25.95 14.72 -13.07
N HIS A 554 -25.42 15.11 -11.91
CA HIS A 554 -24.16 15.84 -11.78
C HIS A 554 -23.11 14.91 -11.18
N GLU A 555 -22.20 14.41 -12.00
CA GLU A 555 -21.01 13.67 -11.60
C GLU A 555 -19.92 14.67 -11.16
N ILE A 556 -19.41 14.55 -9.93
CA ILE A 556 -18.38 15.43 -9.38
C ILE A 556 -17.20 14.58 -8.87
N ALA A 557 -16.03 14.77 -9.46
CA ALA A 557 -14.78 14.13 -9.03
C ALA A 557 -13.86 15.12 -8.30
N GLY A 558 -13.07 14.64 -7.33
CA GLY A 558 -11.84 15.33 -6.94
C GLY A 558 -10.72 15.02 -7.92
N TRP A 559 -9.74 15.92 -7.98
CA TRP A 559 -8.52 15.82 -8.77
C TRP A 559 -7.39 16.52 -8.02
N GLY A 560 -6.14 16.04 -8.14
CA GLY A 560 -5.00 16.69 -7.50
C GLY A 560 -4.60 16.07 -6.15
N GLU A 561 -4.99 14.83 -5.86
CA GLU A 561 -4.47 14.05 -4.75
C GLU A 561 -3.90 12.72 -5.25
N ASP A 562 -2.72 12.33 -4.74
CA ASP A 562 -2.05 11.06 -5.10
C ASP A 562 -2.99 9.87 -4.81
N THR A 563 -3.56 9.26 -5.85
CA THR A 563 -4.64 8.28 -5.76
C THR A 563 -4.18 6.91 -6.24
N MET A 564 -4.55 5.83 -5.52
CA MET A 564 -4.22 4.47 -5.94
C MET A 564 -4.88 4.13 -7.27
N ALA A 565 -4.03 3.80 -8.26
CA ALA A 565 -4.41 3.43 -9.62
C ALA A 565 -4.29 1.91 -9.88
N GLY A 566 -3.49 1.24 -9.05
CA GLY A 566 -3.18 -0.18 -9.11
C GLY A 566 -2.15 -0.57 -8.03
N ILE A 567 -1.63 -1.80 -8.11
CA ILE A 567 -0.59 -2.33 -7.21
C ILE A 567 0.59 -2.85 -8.03
N ILE A 568 1.81 -2.39 -7.74
CA ILE A 568 3.04 -2.90 -8.36
C ILE A 568 3.68 -3.90 -7.40
N TYR A 569 3.89 -5.12 -7.88
CA TYR A 569 4.59 -6.20 -7.18
C TYR A 569 6.01 -6.38 -7.72
N ASP A 570 6.98 -6.44 -6.80
CA ASP A 570 8.39 -6.67 -7.09
C ASP A 570 8.97 -7.77 -6.20
N ASN A 571 10.21 -8.18 -6.49
CA ASN A 571 10.99 -9.09 -5.66
C ASN A 571 11.92 -8.29 -4.72
N ASP A 572 11.61 -8.24 -3.42
CA ASP A 572 12.51 -7.67 -2.40
C ASP A 572 13.57 -8.69 -1.93
N ARG A 573 14.64 -8.20 -1.28
CA ARG A 573 15.74 -9.02 -0.75
C ARG A 573 15.91 -8.79 0.75
N LYS A 574 15.30 -9.68 1.53
CA LYS A 574 15.33 -9.66 3.00
C LYS A 574 16.63 -10.23 3.55
N CYS A 575 17.37 -9.43 4.32
CA CYS A 575 18.58 -9.88 5.01
C CYS A 575 18.23 -10.82 6.18
N ILE A 576 18.69 -12.08 6.13
CA ILE A 576 18.36 -13.13 7.12
C ILE A 576 19.54 -13.54 8.02
N ALA A 577 20.78 -13.23 7.64
CA ALA A 577 21.95 -13.42 8.50
C ALA A 577 23.02 -12.35 8.22
N ARG A 578 23.83 -12.05 9.25
CA ARG A 578 24.89 -11.03 9.19
C ARG A 578 26.18 -11.46 9.85
N MET A 579 27.25 -10.75 9.51
CA MET A 579 28.51 -10.76 10.23
C MET A 579 28.97 -9.31 10.39
N LEU A 580 29.05 -8.84 11.64
CA LEU A 580 29.15 -7.42 11.97
C LEU A 580 28.01 -6.64 11.28
N LEU A 581 28.34 -5.55 10.56
CA LEU A 581 27.38 -4.67 9.89
C LEU A 581 26.95 -5.19 8.51
N VAL A 582 27.66 -6.18 7.96
CA VAL A 582 27.45 -6.71 6.60
C VAL A 582 26.41 -7.84 6.60
N CYS A 583 25.50 -7.83 5.62
CA CYS A 583 24.60 -8.95 5.37
C CYS A 583 25.33 -10.10 4.66
N THR A 584 25.27 -11.32 5.24
CA THR A 584 25.94 -12.51 4.69
C THR A 584 24.99 -13.46 3.96
N HIS A 585 23.70 -13.44 4.31
CA HIS A 585 22.68 -14.21 3.61
C HIS A 585 21.38 -13.42 3.45
N TYR A 586 20.84 -13.50 2.24
CA TYR A 586 19.55 -12.94 1.84
C TYR A 586 18.57 -14.06 1.51
N THR A 587 17.27 -13.79 1.66
CA THR A 587 16.21 -14.50 0.94
C THR A 587 15.46 -13.50 0.07
N ASP A 588 14.96 -13.96 -1.07
CA ASP A 588 13.97 -13.21 -1.83
C ASP A 588 12.61 -13.28 -1.12
N THR A 589 11.81 -12.22 -1.23
CA THR A 589 10.45 -12.09 -0.68
C THR A 589 9.57 -11.27 -1.63
N LEU A 590 8.26 -11.47 -1.60
CA LEU A 590 7.34 -10.59 -2.31
C LEU A 590 7.35 -9.20 -1.66
N ARG A 591 7.28 -8.16 -2.49
CA ARG A 591 7.08 -6.77 -2.11
C ARG A 591 5.94 -6.21 -2.95
N TYR A 592 5.16 -5.29 -2.40
CA TYR A 592 4.16 -4.54 -3.13
C TYR A 592 4.26 -3.05 -2.79
N LYS A 593 3.83 -2.19 -3.70
CA LYS A 593 3.66 -0.74 -3.54
C LYS A 593 2.43 -0.29 -4.34
N PRO A 594 1.79 0.85 -4.02
CA PRO A 594 0.77 1.41 -4.90
C PRO A 594 1.36 1.83 -6.24
N ASP A 595 0.54 1.80 -7.29
CA ASP A 595 0.70 2.72 -8.42
C ASP A 595 -0.15 3.98 -8.15
N LEU A 596 0.37 5.18 -8.47
CA LEU A 596 -0.19 6.47 -8.00
C LEU A 596 -0.32 7.50 -9.13
N VAL A 597 -1.57 7.91 -9.39
CA VAL A 597 -1.93 8.99 -10.33
C VAL A 597 -2.38 10.25 -9.60
N VAL A 598 -2.30 11.40 -10.27
CA VAL A 598 -2.86 12.68 -9.79
C VAL A 598 -4.36 12.85 -10.15
N ASP A 599 -4.85 12.05 -11.10
CA ASP A 599 -6.23 12.06 -11.59
C ASP A 599 -7.22 11.37 -10.61
N GLY A 600 -7.35 11.91 -9.40
CA GLY A 600 -8.28 11.44 -8.38
C GLY A 600 -8.32 12.28 -7.10
N ASP A 601 -9.13 11.82 -6.13
CA ASP A 601 -9.42 12.50 -4.86
C ASP A 601 -8.65 11.93 -3.64
N GLY A 602 -7.69 11.03 -3.89
CA GLY A 602 -6.93 10.28 -2.90
C GLY A 602 -7.40 8.84 -2.73
N THR A 603 -8.65 8.52 -3.07
CA THR A 603 -9.28 7.19 -2.91
C THR A 603 -9.95 6.68 -4.19
N VAL A 604 -10.53 7.57 -5.00
CA VAL A 604 -11.25 7.24 -6.24
C VAL A 604 -10.62 8.02 -7.39
N VAL A 605 -10.14 7.29 -8.40
CA VAL A 605 -9.65 7.90 -9.63
C VAL A 605 -10.81 8.58 -10.37
N ALA A 606 -10.60 9.81 -10.84
CA ALA A 606 -11.64 10.62 -11.46
C ALA A 606 -12.38 9.93 -12.63
N PRO A 607 -11.74 9.03 -13.43
CA PRO A 607 -12.47 8.29 -14.46
C PRO A 607 -13.58 7.37 -13.93
N SER A 608 -13.41 6.78 -12.74
CA SER A 608 -14.47 5.99 -12.07
C SER A 608 -15.53 6.88 -11.43
N ALA A 609 -15.14 8.07 -10.95
CA ALA A 609 -16.08 9.09 -10.46
C ALA A 609 -16.95 9.70 -11.57
N LEU A 610 -16.48 9.69 -12.83
CA LEU A 610 -17.13 10.29 -14.00
C LEU A 610 -17.49 9.24 -15.08
N ALA A 611 -17.89 8.04 -14.64
CA ALA A 611 -18.05 6.87 -15.52
C ALA A 611 -19.31 6.87 -16.41
N MET A 612 -20.30 7.75 -16.19
CA MET A 612 -21.53 7.76 -16.99
C MET A 612 -21.31 8.42 -18.35
N SER A 613 -21.91 7.88 -19.42
CA SER A 613 -21.69 8.40 -20.77
C SER A 613 -22.27 9.81 -20.98
N THR A 614 -21.42 10.76 -21.37
CA THR A 614 -21.79 12.13 -21.77
C THR A 614 -22.57 12.23 -23.07
N SER A 615 -22.84 11.09 -23.74
CA SER A 615 -23.87 11.02 -24.80
C SER A 615 -25.29 11.24 -24.26
N THR A 616 -25.50 11.07 -22.95
CA THR A 616 -26.77 11.34 -22.27
C THR A 616 -26.85 12.81 -21.90
N GLU A 617 -27.73 13.59 -22.54
CA GLU A 617 -27.80 15.05 -22.36
C GLU A 617 -28.07 15.47 -20.89
N SER A 618 -28.75 14.64 -20.09
CA SER A 618 -29.01 14.93 -18.67
C SER A 618 -27.83 14.65 -17.73
N VAL A 619 -26.70 14.10 -18.22
CA VAL A 619 -25.48 13.87 -17.43
C VAL A 619 -24.52 15.05 -17.59
N LYS A 620 -24.00 15.57 -16.47
CA LYS A 620 -23.03 16.69 -16.40
C LYS A 620 -21.83 16.27 -15.56
N ARG A 621 -20.61 16.64 -15.97
CA ARG A 621 -19.34 16.33 -15.27
C ARG A 621 -18.66 17.58 -14.74
N TRP A 622 -18.08 17.46 -13.55
CA TRP A 622 -17.39 18.53 -12.85
C TRP A 622 -16.17 17.97 -12.09
N TRP A 623 -15.14 18.81 -11.95
CA TRP A 623 -13.92 18.50 -11.20
C TRP A 623 -13.74 19.51 -10.07
N VAL A 624 -13.29 19.03 -8.91
CA VAL A 624 -12.79 19.84 -7.79
C VAL A 624 -11.27 19.73 -7.77
N ASN A 625 -10.57 20.83 -8.04
CA ASN A 625 -9.11 20.89 -7.96
C ASN A 625 -8.67 20.95 -6.49
N LEU A 626 -8.45 19.78 -5.89
CA LEU A 626 -8.00 19.61 -4.52
C LEU A 626 -6.55 20.05 -4.34
N GLU A 627 -5.68 19.87 -5.33
CA GLU A 627 -4.29 20.34 -5.28
C GLU A 627 -4.22 21.84 -5.03
N GLN A 628 -4.88 22.64 -5.89
CA GLN A 628 -4.90 24.09 -5.73
C GLN A 628 -5.68 24.51 -4.47
N TYR A 629 -6.78 23.83 -4.13
CA TYR A 629 -7.54 24.13 -2.91
C TYR A 629 -6.68 23.92 -1.65
N ASN A 630 -5.98 22.79 -1.55
CA ASN A 630 -5.13 22.43 -0.41
C ASN A 630 -3.91 23.34 -0.32
N ASP A 631 -3.35 23.80 -1.44
CA ASP A 631 -2.24 24.75 -1.44
C ASP A 631 -2.64 26.19 -1.07
N ASP A 632 -3.83 26.65 -1.46
CA ASP A 632 -4.38 27.95 -1.03
C ASP A 632 -4.85 27.91 0.45
N HIS A 633 -5.33 26.76 0.94
CA HIS A 633 -5.92 26.60 2.28
C HIS A 633 -5.06 25.82 3.28
N ARG A 634 -3.75 25.68 3.04
CA ARG A 634 -2.87 24.72 3.74
C ARG A 634 -3.17 24.57 5.24
N PRO A 635 -3.62 23.40 5.68
CA PRO A 635 -3.87 23.12 7.09
C PRO A 635 -2.60 23.36 7.92
N GLY A 636 -2.77 23.74 9.19
CA GLY A 636 -1.64 23.77 10.12
C GLY A 636 -1.02 22.37 10.27
N PRO A 637 0.25 22.24 10.70
CA PRO A 637 1.08 21.02 10.55
C PRO A 637 0.64 19.76 11.34
N LEU A 638 -0.58 19.76 11.87
CA LEU A 638 -1.24 18.66 12.59
C LEU A 638 -2.56 18.20 11.93
N LEU A 639 -3.03 18.89 10.89
CA LEU A 639 -4.26 18.58 10.16
C LEU A 639 -3.91 18.04 8.75
N PRO A 640 -4.69 17.08 8.20
CA PRO A 640 -4.49 16.56 6.86
C PRO A 640 -5.03 17.53 5.78
N ASN A 641 -4.55 17.36 4.55
CA ASN A 641 -5.20 17.89 3.33
C ASN A 641 -6.68 17.46 3.26
N VAL A 642 -7.49 18.21 2.50
CA VAL A 642 -8.82 17.78 2.10
C VAL A 642 -8.72 16.77 0.96
N ASP A 643 -9.49 15.69 1.08
CA ASP A 643 -9.39 14.45 0.32
C ASP A 643 -10.79 13.86 0.07
N HIS A 644 -10.86 12.62 -0.42
CA HIS A 644 -12.10 11.85 -0.57
C HIS A 644 -13.05 11.93 0.64
N VAL A 645 -12.57 11.66 1.86
CA VAL A 645 -13.48 11.52 3.02
C VAL A 645 -14.00 12.87 3.50
N SER A 646 -13.25 13.94 3.23
CA SER A 646 -13.54 15.32 3.63
C SER A 646 -13.99 16.23 2.49
N LEU A 647 -14.23 15.71 1.28
CA LEU A 647 -14.50 16.49 0.06
C LEU A 647 -15.68 17.46 0.18
N LEU A 648 -16.73 17.11 0.92
CA LEU A 648 -17.88 17.99 1.18
C LEU A 648 -17.57 19.15 2.16
N GLU A 649 -16.41 19.17 2.81
CA GLU A 649 -15.94 20.30 3.60
C GLU A 649 -15.36 21.45 2.75
N VAL A 650 -15.13 21.24 1.43
CA VAL A 650 -14.82 22.31 0.46
C VAL A 650 -16.02 23.27 0.33
N SER A 651 -15.83 24.55 0.69
CA SER A 651 -16.93 25.54 0.75
C SER A 651 -17.52 25.88 -0.61
N GLU A 652 -16.67 25.89 -1.62
CA GLU A 652 -16.96 26.15 -3.02
C GLU A 652 -17.79 25.02 -3.64
N LEU A 653 -17.55 23.76 -3.24
CA LEU A 653 -18.35 22.61 -3.65
C LEU A 653 -19.75 22.68 -3.05
N ARG A 654 -19.89 22.98 -1.75
CA ARG A 654 -21.23 23.15 -1.13
C ARG A 654 -21.99 24.31 -1.74
N SER A 655 -21.32 25.42 -2.03
CA SER A 655 -21.88 26.56 -2.77
C SER A 655 -22.36 26.15 -4.17
N PHE A 656 -21.61 25.30 -4.87
CA PHE A 656 -22.01 24.75 -6.16
C PHE A 656 -23.22 23.81 -6.06
N ILE A 657 -23.27 22.93 -5.05
CA ILE A 657 -24.43 22.07 -4.75
C ILE A 657 -25.69 22.91 -4.48
N MET A 658 -25.57 23.98 -3.68
CA MET A 658 -26.66 24.94 -3.43
C MET A 658 -27.17 25.57 -4.74
N ASN A 659 -26.26 26.05 -5.60
CA ASN A 659 -26.61 26.64 -6.90
C ASN A 659 -27.34 25.66 -7.84
N ILE A 660 -27.07 24.35 -7.74
CA ILE A 660 -27.80 23.30 -8.47
C ILE A 660 -29.22 23.14 -7.88
N ILE A 661 -29.36 23.10 -6.55
CA ILE A 661 -30.65 22.96 -5.85
C ILE A 661 -31.58 24.15 -6.14
N GLU A 662 -31.03 25.36 -6.27
CA GLU A 662 -31.79 26.56 -6.67
C GLU A 662 -32.07 26.66 -8.19
N ALA A 663 -31.64 25.67 -8.99
CA ALA A 663 -31.73 25.66 -10.45
C ALA A 663 -31.22 26.97 -11.10
N SER A 664 -30.14 27.53 -10.53
CA SER A 664 -29.68 28.90 -10.84
C SER A 664 -29.29 29.06 -12.32
N SER A 665 -30.07 29.85 -13.07
CA SER A 665 -29.93 29.97 -14.54
C SER A 665 -28.61 30.57 -15.04
N THR A 666 -27.76 31.08 -14.15
CA THR A 666 -26.43 31.62 -14.45
C THR A 666 -25.41 31.18 -13.40
N ILE A 667 -25.05 29.89 -13.36
CA ILE A 667 -23.95 29.41 -12.51
C ILE A 667 -22.61 29.87 -13.07
N SER A 668 -22.03 30.91 -12.48
CA SER A 668 -20.57 31.09 -12.50
C SER A 668 -19.96 30.00 -11.62
N LEU A 669 -19.04 29.19 -12.15
CA LEU A 669 -18.34 28.20 -11.36
C LEU A 669 -17.56 28.89 -10.22
N PRO A 670 -17.67 28.39 -8.97
CA PRO A 670 -16.81 28.81 -7.87
C PRO A 670 -15.32 28.56 -8.15
N ASN A 671 -14.44 29.10 -7.30
CA ASN A 671 -13.02 28.72 -7.33
C ASN A 671 -12.87 27.21 -7.18
N TYR A 672 -11.79 26.65 -7.72
CA TYR A 672 -11.46 25.21 -7.71
C TYR A 672 -12.44 24.28 -8.45
N LEU A 673 -13.65 24.73 -8.81
CA LEU A 673 -14.65 23.97 -9.55
C LEU A 673 -14.50 24.18 -11.06
N LEU A 674 -14.21 23.11 -11.81
CA LEU A 674 -14.05 23.13 -13.27
C LEU A 674 -15.09 22.24 -13.98
N ASN A 675 -15.41 22.58 -15.23
CA ASN A 675 -16.21 21.75 -16.15
C ASN A 675 -15.36 21.04 -17.22
N VAL A 676 -14.04 21.08 -17.04
CA VAL A 676 -13.02 20.35 -17.78
C VAL A 676 -12.03 19.78 -16.76
N MET A 677 -11.34 18.69 -17.10
CA MET A 677 -10.24 18.17 -16.29
C MET A 677 -9.20 19.29 -16.05
N PRO A 678 -8.70 19.48 -14.82
CA PRO A 678 -7.60 20.41 -14.57
C PRO A 678 -6.38 20.09 -15.45
N PRO A 679 -5.58 21.09 -15.83
CA PRO A 679 -4.30 20.81 -16.48
C PRO A 679 -3.37 20.13 -15.47
N THR A 680 -2.74 19.02 -15.88
CA THR A 680 -1.54 18.54 -15.20
C THR A 680 -0.46 19.60 -15.35
N GLU A 681 -0.04 20.21 -14.25
CA GLU A 681 1.07 21.18 -14.23
C GLU A 681 2.37 20.51 -14.71
N ASP A 682 3.28 21.31 -15.29
CA ASP A 682 4.61 20.84 -15.69
C ASP A 682 5.54 20.62 -14.46
N GLU A 683 5.09 20.87 -13.23
CA GLU A 683 5.92 20.73 -12.02
C GLU A 683 6.34 19.27 -11.80
N SER A 684 7.64 19.09 -11.62
CA SER A 684 8.26 17.78 -11.39
C SER A 684 8.33 17.48 -9.89
N HIS A 685 8.00 16.26 -9.49
CA HIS A 685 8.07 15.80 -8.11
C HIS A 685 9.11 14.69 -7.94
N LEU A 686 9.71 14.63 -6.75
CA LEU A 686 10.44 13.47 -6.28
C LEU A 686 9.51 12.64 -5.39
N ARG A 687 9.25 11.40 -5.81
CA ARG A 687 8.51 10.39 -5.04
C ARG A 687 9.49 9.41 -4.40
N PHE A 688 9.34 9.16 -3.10
CA PHE A 688 10.15 8.24 -2.31
C PHE A 688 9.28 7.11 -1.76
N PHE A 689 9.63 5.86 -2.04
CA PHE A 689 8.98 4.67 -1.47
C PHE A 689 9.97 3.93 -0.58
N LEU A 690 9.69 3.85 0.72
CA LEU A 690 10.54 3.18 1.70
C LEU A 690 9.82 1.98 2.31
N HIS A 691 10.34 0.79 2.04
CA HIS A 691 9.94 -0.42 2.76
C HIS A 691 10.56 -0.41 4.17
N SER A 692 9.75 -0.80 5.16
CA SER A 692 10.15 -0.95 6.56
C SER A 692 11.47 -1.75 6.71
N PRO A 693 12.34 -1.48 7.71
CA PRO A 693 12.02 -0.91 9.03
C PRO A 693 12.77 0.40 9.40
N LEU A 694 12.92 1.32 8.45
CA LEU A 694 13.32 2.70 8.73
C LEU A 694 12.08 3.61 8.66
N ALA A 695 12.07 4.72 9.40
CA ALA A 695 11.10 5.80 9.25
C ALA A 695 11.54 6.76 8.14
N LEU A 696 10.59 7.27 7.35
CA LEU A 696 10.84 8.14 6.20
C LEU A 696 10.59 9.63 6.56
N SER A 697 11.57 10.50 6.29
CA SER A 697 11.33 11.95 6.21
C SER A 697 12.18 12.64 5.14
N ALA A 698 11.76 13.82 4.70
CA ALA A 698 12.54 14.70 3.84
C ALA A 698 12.50 16.15 4.38
N ILE A 699 13.58 16.90 4.14
CA ILE A 699 13.76 18.28 4.61
C ILE A 699 14.13 19.18 3.43
N ASP A 700 13.51 20.34 3.29
CA ASP A 700 13.83 21.32 2.24
C ASP A 700 15.00 22.25 2.61
N VAL A 701 15.45 23.07 1.66
CA VAL A 701 16.52 24.07 1.88
C VAL A 701 16.14 25.22 2.84
N SER A 702 14.86 25.34 3.22
CA SER A 702 14.37 26.30 4.22
C SER A 702 14.35 25.71 5.64
N GLY A 703 14.50 24.39 5.79
CA GLY A 703 14.38 23.67 7.05
C GLY A 703 12.95 23.21 7.40
N ASN A 704 12.03 23.21 6.43
CA ASN A 704 10.73 22.56 6.55
C ASN A 704 10.89 21.04 6.45
N GLU A 705 10.02 20.25 7.09
CA GLU A 705 10.08 18.78 7.11
C GLU A 705 8.74 18.18 6.66
N ILE A 706 8.82 17.07 5.92
CA ILE A 706 7.71 16.15 5.63
C ILE A 706 8.04 14.78 6.23
N SER A 707 7.13 14.24 7.05
CA SER A 707 7.27 12.97 7.76
C SER A 707 5.91 12.45 8.24
N ALA A 708 5.90 11.28 8.86
CA ALA A 708 4.70 10.68 9.45
C ALA A 708 3.95 11.58 10.47
N SER A 709 4.65 12.55 11.07
CA SER A 709 4.15 13.43 12.14
C SER A 709 4.23 14.93 11.82
N THR A 710 4.64 15.31 10.61
CA THR A 710 4.89 16.73 10.25
C THR A 710 4.74 16.92 8.76
N SER A 711 4.00 17.96 8.35
CA SER A 711 4.00 18.44 6.97
C SER A 711 4.15 19.96 6.99
N THR A 712 5.31 20.46 6.60
CA THR A 712 5.54 21.92 6.42
C THR A 712 6.20 22.29 5.08
N ILE A 713 6.59 21.32 4.25
CA ILE A 713 7.11 21.59 2.90
C ILE A 713 5.93 21.90 1.97
N PRO A 714 5.96 23.00 1.20
CA PRO A 714 4.98 23.29 0.14
C PRO A 714 4.77 22.13 -0.84
N GLY A 715 3.53 21.83 -1.22
CA GLY A 715 3.18 20.76 -2.17
C GLY A 715 3.55 19.33 -1.73
N ALA A 716 4.04 19.14 -0.50
CA ALA A 716 4.53 17.85 -0.02
C ALA A 716 3.41 16.99 0.55
N ARG A 717 3.47 15.69 0.25
CA ARG A 717 2.46 14.69 0.62
C ARG A 717 3.16 13.51 1.31
N TYR A 718 2.67 13.08 2.46
CA TYR A 718 3.09 11.83 3.12
C TYR A 718 1.91 10.86 3.13
N LYS A 719 2.11 9.62 2.69
CA LYS A 719 1.14 8.52 2.83
C LYS A 719 1.84 7.25 3.33
N ARG A 720 1.05 6.27 3.79
CA ARG A 720 1.53 4.96 4.26
C ARG A 720 0.72 3.89 3.54
N PHE A 721 1.40 2.89 2.98
CA PHE A 721 0.78 1.77 2.29
C PHE A 721 1.18 0.49 3.02
N GLY A 722 0.50 0.19 4.14
CA GLY A 722 0.88 -0.91 5.04
C GLY A 722 2.30 -0.73 5.61
N GLU A 723 3.23 -1.59 5.20
CA GLU A 723 4.65 -1.48 5.60
C GLU A 723 5.46 -0.44 4.80
N VAL A 724 4.94 0.05 3.68
CA VAL A 724 5.60 1.04 2.81
C VAL A 724 5.28 2.45 3.29
N GLN A 725 6.28 3.32 3.31
CA GLN A 725 6.12 4.76 3.51
C GLN A 725 6.33 5.48 2.17
N TYR A 726 5.50 6.49 1.93
CA TYR A 726 5.52 7.28 0.72
C TYR A 726 5.69 8.76 1.07
N ILE A 727 6.59 9.44 0.38
CA ILE A 727 6.69 10.90 0.37
C ILE A 727 6.76 11.39 -1.07
N SER A 728 5.89 12.35 -1.42
CA SER A 728 6.00 13.20 -2.60
C SER A 728 6.45 14.59 -2.16
N VAL A 729 7.41 15.18 -2.87
CA VAL A 729 7.79 16.60 -2.72
C VAL A 729 8.04 17.23 -4.10
N PRO A 730 7.72 18.52 -4.30
CA PRO A 730 8.16 19.23 -5.49
C PRO A 730 9.69 19.16 -5.61
N ALA A 731 10.22 18.80 -6.78
CA ALA A 731 11.66 18.73 -7.04
C ALA A 731 12.34 20.09 -6.87
N SER A 732 11.57 21.17 -7.11
CA SER A 732 11.90 22.57 -6.85
C SER A 732 12.30 22.86 -5.39
N SER A 733 11.93 22.01 -4.42
CA SER A 733 12.34 22.12 -3.01
C SER A 733 13.79 21.69 -2.73
N THR A 734 14.44 21.00 -3.67
CA THR A 734 15.81 20.44 -3.56
C THR A 734 16.03 19.65 -2.25
N PRO A 735 15.27 18.56 -2.02
CA PRO A 735 15.14 17.94 -0.71
C PRO A 735 16.40 17.19 -0.26
N THR A 736 16.57 17.07 1.06
CA THR A 736 17.43 16.07 1.70
C THR A 736 16.58 15.04 2.43
N LEU A 737 16.66 13.80 1.97
CA LEU A 737 16.05 12.61 2.56
C LEU A 737 16.78 12.22 3.85
N ARG A 738 16.03 11.84 4.90
CA ARG A 738 16.54 11.24 6.13
C ARG A 738 15.74 9.97 6.43
N LEU A 739 16.43 8.89 6.68
CA LEU A 739 15.85 7.60 7.06
C LEU A 739 16.37 7.22 8.46
N ASP A 740 15.49 6.90 9.41
CA ASP A 740 15.86 6.61 10.81
C ASP A 740 15.37 5.19 11.23
N GLY A 741 16.27 4.29 11.64
CA GLY A 741 15.97 2.87 11.88
C GLY A 741 15.23 2.58 13.19
N TYR A 742 14.17 1.76 13.14
CA TYR A 742 13.39 1.37 14.34
C TYR A 742 13.34 -0.14 14.62
N ALA A 743 13.72 -1.00 13.67
CA ALA A 743 13.95 -2.43 13.91
C ALA A 743 15.11 -2.95 13.06
N THR A 744 15.72 -4.07 13.44
CA THR A 744 16.87 -4.67 12.73
C THR A 744 16.39 -5.57 11.59
N GLY A 745 16.70 -5.24 10.33
CA GLY A 745 16.30 -6.06 9.18
C GLY A 745 17.06 -5.71 7.90
N SER A 746 16.34 -5.42 6.83
CA SER A 746 16.85 -4.68 5.69
C SER A 746 15.73 -3.80 5.17
N PHE A 747 16.06 -2.59 4.70
CA PHE A 747 15.12 -1.73 4.01
C PHE A 747 15.38 -1.73 2.52
N THR A 748 14.38 -1.31 1.77
CA THR A 748 14.52 -1.00 0.35
C THR A 748 13.93 0.38 0.10
N LEU A 749 14.72 1.26 -0.51
CA LEU A 749 14.32 2.62 -0.89
C LEU A 749 14.25 2.69 -2.42
N GLU A 750 13.09 3.03 -2.95
CA GLU A 750 12.94 3.47 -4.34
C GLU A 750 12.77 4.99 -4.40
N VAL A 751 13.39 5.60 -5.40
CA VAL A 751 13.22 7.02 -5.73
C VAL A 751 12.72 7.11 -7.17
N GLN A 752 11.77 7.99 -7.42
CA GLN A 752 11.27 8.34 -8.75
C GLN A 752 11.29 9.86 -8.95
N GLU A 753 11.68 10.30 -10.14
CA GLU A 753 11.27 11.59 -10.67
C GLU A 753 9.96 11.38 -11.44
N VAL A 754 8.97 12.25 -11.21
CA VAL A 754 7.71 12.25 -11.95
C VAL A 754 7.35 13.64 -12.46
N GLN A 755 6.67 13.71 -13.60
CA GLN A 755 6.05 14.92 -14.14
C GLN A 755 4.59 14.58 -14.51
N GLY A 756 3.64 15.14 -13.75
CA GLY A 756 2.27 14.59 -13.71
C GLY A 756 2.28 13.08 -13.41
N ASP A 757 1.50 12.30 -14.17
CA ASP A 757 1.45 10.84 -14.05
C ASP A 757 2.65 10.10 -14.70
N THR A 758 3.64 10.81 -15.27
CA THR A 758 4.76 10.18 -16.00
C THR A 758 6.02 10.07 -15.15
N VAL A 759 6.46 8.86 -14.85
CA VAL A 759 7.81 8.61 -14.28
C VAL A 759 8.88 8.90 -15.33
N THR A 760 9.75 9.87 -15.07
CA THR A 760 10.84 10.28 -15.97
C THR A 760 12.16 9.58 -15.68
N ALA A 761 12.43 9.29 -14.40
CA ALA A 761 13.61 8.57 -13.93
C ALA A 761 13.32 7.80 -12.65
N THR A 762 14.13 6.78 -12.34
CA THR A 762 14.04 6.03 -11.08
C THR A 762 15.41 5.45 -10.67
N THR A 763 15.57 5.11 -9.39
CA THR A 763 16.68 4.31 -8.85
C THR A 763 16.17 3.53 -7.63
N THR A 764 16.58 2.26 -7.47
CA THR A 764 16.20 1.44 -6.31
C THR A 764 17.42 1.00 -5.51
N PHE A 765 17.44 1.24 -4.20
CA PHE A 765 18.42 0.71 -3.26
C PHE A 765 17.84 -0.51 -2.55
N LEU A 766 18.21 -1.71 -3.01
CA LEU A 766 17.54 -2.99 -2.69
C LEU A 766 18.25 -3.78 -1.57
N GLY A 767 17.52 -4.09 -0.50
CA GLY A 767 17.98 -5.01 0.56
C GLY A 767 19.11 -4.45 1.43
N ILE A 768 19.07 -3.16 1.76
CA ILE A 768 20.14 -2.48 2.50
C ILE A 768 20.06 -2.89 3.99
N PRO A 769 21.12 -3.47 4.59
CA PRO A 769 21.08 -3.94 5.98
C PRO A 769 21.04 -2.78 6.97
N ASN A 770 20.28 -2.94 8.07
CA ASN A 770 20.10 -1.88 9.07
C ASN A 770 19.94 -2.40 10.51
N ALA A 771 20.10 -1.52 11.50
CA ALA A 771 19.79 -1.73 12.90
C ALA A 771 18.80 -0.66 13.42
N THR A 772 18.42 -0.77 14.69
CA THR A 772 17.62 0.23 15.45
C THR A 772 18.37 1.55 15.71
N THR A 773 19.63 1.64 15.29
CA THR A 773 20.51 2.80 15.40
C THR A 773 20.72 3.49 14.05
N THR A 774 20.36 2.84 12.94
CA THR A 774 20.78 3.27 11.61
C THR A 774 20.21 4.62 11.24
N THR A 775 21.05 5.52 10.74
CA THR A 775 20.61 6.73 10.03
C THR A 775 21.13 6.69 8.60
N ALA A 776 20.28 7.03 7.63
CA ALA A 776 20.70 7.17 6.24
C ALA A 776 20.23 8.48 5.63
N ARG A 777 21.03 9.04 4.71
CA ARG A 777 20.83 10.39 4.15
C ARG A 777 21.17 10.44 2.67
N MET A 778 20.39 11.22 1.91
CA MET A 778 20.59 11.45 0.47
C MET A 778 20.04 12.83 0.09
N SER A 779 20.78 13.61 -0.71
CA SER A 779 20.42 15.01 -1.07
C SER A 779 20.27 15.20 -2.57
N PHE A 780 19.18 15.86 -2.97
CA PHE A 780 18.78 16.08 -4.37
C PHE A 780 19.00 17.56 -4.73
N ASN A 781 20.27 17.92 -4.94
CA ASN A 781 20.74 19.32 -4.95
C ASN A 781 20.18 20.19 -6.09
N ASP A 782 19.65 19.58 -7.14
CA ASP A 782 18.98 20.23 -8.28
C ASP A 782 17.57 19.65 -8.55
N GLY A 783 17.06 18.79 -7.66
CA GLY A 783 15.81 18.07 -7.83
C GLY A 783 15.90 16.75 -8.64
N THR A 784 17.08 16.35 -9.13
CA THR A 784 17.25 15.15 -9.97
C THR A 784 17.97 13.99 -9.27
N ILE A 785 17.75 12.77 -9.77
CA ILE A 785 18.48 11.54 -9.41
C ILE A 785 19.88 11.53 -10.05
N GLU A 786 20.06 12.10 -11.25
CA GLU A 786 21.36 12.13 -11.96
C GLU A 786 22.44 12.87 -11.15
N HIS A 787 22.08 13.97 -10.47
CA HIS A 787 23.00 14.77 -9.65
C HIS A 787 22.78 14.63 -8.13
N ALA A 788 22.00 13.63 -7.69
CA ALA A 788 21.82 13.34 -6.29
C ALA A 788 23.12 12.86 -5.61
N SER A 789 23.22 13.06 -4.30
CA SER A 789 24.32 12.47 -3.52
C SER A 789 24.24 10.94 -3.51
N PRO A 790 25.32 10.22 -3.14
CA PRO A 790 25.18 8.86 -2.66
C PRO A 790 24.19 8.82 -1.49
N LEU A 791 23.48 7.70 -1.35
CA LEU A 791 22.83 7.30 -0.11
C LEU A 791 23.94 6.90 0.87
N LEU A 792 24.17 7.73 1.88
CA LEU A 792 25.11 7.48 2.97
C LEU A 792 24.36 6.78 4.10
N VAL A 793 24.86 5.65 4.58
CA VAL A 793 24.28 4.87 5.68
C VAL A 793 25.30 4.74 6.81
N ASP A 794 24.92 5.19 8.00
CA ASP A 794 25.57 4.94 9.29
C ASP A 794 24.71 3.90 10.01
N ILE A 795 25.21 2.67 10.23
CA ILE A 795 24.40 1.56 10.72
C ILE A 795 24.35 1.53 12.26
N ASP A 796 25.46 1.83 12.95
CA ASP A 796 25.58 1.73 14.40
C ASP A 796 25.54 3.06 15.19
N ALA A 797 25.47 4.19 14.48
CA ALA A 797 25.41 5.56 14.98
C ALA A 797 26.71 6.09 15.62
N ASP A 798 27.90 5.61 15.20
CA ASP A 798 29.18 6.19 15.62
C ASP A 798 29.50 7.54 14.93
N GLY A 799 28.79 7.88 13.84
CA GLY A 799 28.96 9.12 13.06
C GLY A 799 29.89 9.01 11.85
N ALA A 800 30.44 7.83 11.58
CA ALA A 800 31.04 7.48 10.30
C ALA A 800 29.99 6.98 9.29
N THR A 801 30.41 6.69 8.06
CA THR A 801 29.53 6.08 7.04
C THR A 801 30.03 4.67 6.76
N ASP A 802 29.16 3.68 6.97
CA ASP A 802 29.43 2.27 6.70
C ASP A 802 29.23 1.93 5.22
N LEU A 803 28.14 2.42 4.62
CA LEU A 803 27.79 2.17 3.22
C LEU A 803 27.58 3.50 2.50
N SER A 804 28.16 3.64 1.31
CA SER A 804 28.00 4.79 0.43
C SER A 804 27.56 4.31 -0.95
N LEU A 805 26.26 4.42 -1.23
CA LEU A 805 25.64 3.82 -2.41
C LEU A 805 25.25 4.91 -3.41
N ARG A 806 25.86 4.93 -4.59
CA ARG A 806 25.50 5.88 -5.65
C ARG A 806 24.21 5.46 -6.33
N PRO A 807 23.27 6.37 -6.62
CA PRO A 807 22.11 6.06 -7.45
C PRO A 807 22.55 5.70 -8.88
N VAL A 808 21.73 4.89 -9.56
CA VAL A 808 21.91 4.56 -10.98
C VAL A 808 20.56 4.71 -11.67
N VAL A 809 20.47 5.66 -12.59
CA VAL A 809 19.21 5.99 -13.29
C VAL A 809 18.74 4.79 -14.12
N GLY A 810 17.56 4.27 -13.79
CA GLY A 810 16.92 3.14 -14.44
C GLY A 810 17.37 1.76 -13.94
N ASP A 811 18.14 1.67 -12.86
CA ASP A 811 18.71 0.39 -12.37
C ASP A 811 18.58 0.21 -10.84
N THR A 812 18.94 -0.98 -10.37
CA THR A 812 18.88 -1.40 -8.96
C THR A 812 20.26 -1.50 -8.33
N VAL A 813 20.50 -0.63 -7.35
CA VAL A 813 21.70 -0.58 -6.52
C VAL A 813 21.56 -1.57 -5.36
N VAL A 814 22.52 -2.50 -5.23
CA VAL A 814 22.62 -3.44 -4.11
C VAL A 814 23.92 -3.24 -3.34
N PRO A 815 23.97 -3.52 -2.02
CA PRO A 815 25.22 -3.49 -1.26
C PRO A 815 26.23 -4.46 -1.86
N ASP A 816 27.47 -4.01 -2.00
CA ASP A 816 28.56 -4.88 -2.44
C ASP A 816 29.11 -5.69 -1.25
N THR A 817 29.25 -6.99 -1.45
CA THR A 817 29.71 -7.95 -0.45
C THR A 817 30.89 -8.79 -0.94
N THR A 818 31.43 -8.50 -2.14
CA THR A 818 32.64 -9.13 -2.67
C THR A 818 33.88 -8.41 -2.16
N PRO A 819 34.81 -9.06 -1.43
CA PRO A 819 36.07 -8.42 -1.05
C PRO A 819 37.08 -8.41 -2.20
N PRO A 820 37.86 -7.33 -2.36
CA PRO A 820 38.80 -7.18 -3.47
C PRO A 820 39.91 -8.23 -3.44
N GLU A 821 40.27 -8.79 -4.59
CA GLU A 821 41.38 -9.73 -4.72
C GLU A 821 42.74 -9.01 -4.79
N LEU A 822 43.83 -9.69 -4.43
CA LEU A 822 45.20 -9.18 -4.48
C LEU A 822 46.04 -9.88 -5.55
N GLN A 823 46.65 -9.10 -6.44
CA GLN A 823 47.73 -9.52 -7.32
C GLN A 823 49.09 -9.11 -6.73
N ILE A 824 50.00 -10.09 -6.63
CA ILE A 824 51.32 -9.97 -6.03
C ILE A 824 52.36 -10.18 -7.13
N THR A 825 52.90 -9.09 -7.65
CA THR A 825 53.72 -9.05 -8.87
C THR A 825 55.09 -8.39 -8.62
N PHE A 826 55.91 -8.23 -9.66
CA PHE A 826 57.17 -7.47 -9.61
C PHE A 826 57.01 -6.14 -10.34
N ALA A 827 57.22 -5.02 -9.64
CA ALA A 827 57.22 -3.69 -10.23
C ALA A 827 58.60 -3.37 -10.81
N THR A 828 58.68 -3.32 -12.14
CA THR A 828 59.94 -3.02 -12.87
C THR A 828 60.41 -1.57 -12.73
N SER A 829 59.57 -0.68 -12.17
CA SER A 829 59.86 0.72 -11.90
C SER A 829 60.59 0.94 -10.57
N THR A 830 60.23 0.20 -9.53
CA THR A 830 60.90 0.20 -8.21
C THR A 830 61.99 -0.87 -8.12
N ASN A 831 61.94 -1.90 -8.97
CA ASN A 831 62.61 -3.19 -8.78
C ASN A 831 62.24 -3.81 -7.42
N SER A 832 60.95 -4.03 -7.16
CA SER A 832 60.50 -4.69 -5.93
C SER A 832 59.26 -5.54 -6.17
N ILE A 833 58.89 -6.36 -5.19
CA ILE A 833 57.52 -6.87 -5.07
C ILE A 833 56.55 -5.68 -4.99
N ALA A 834 55.39 -5.83 -5.63
CA ALA A 834 54.29 -4.88 -5.57
C ALA A 834 52.95 -5.62 -5.44
N PHE A 835 52.00 -4.94 -4.79
CA PHE A 835 50.64 -5.42 -4.53
C PHE A 835 49.66 -4.52 -5.27
N ILE A 836 48.78 -5.13 -6.06
CA ILE A 836 47.72 -4.49 -6.83
C ILE A 836 46.41 -5.11 -6.37
N GLY A 837 45.41 -4.29 -6.03
CA GLY A 837 44.07 -4.79 -5.77
C GLY A 837 43.28 -4.90 -7.07
N LEU A 838 42.41 -5.91 -7.14
CA LEU A 838 41.56 -6.24 -8.27
C LEU A 838 40.14 -6.46 -7.76
N ASP A 839 39.23 -5.65 -8.24
CA ASP A 839 37.85 -5.55 -7.74
C ASP A 839 36.86 -5.78 -8.89
N ASP A 840 35.64 -6.25 -8.62
CA ASP A 840 34.61 -6.42 -9.66
C ASP A 840 33.73 -5.18 -9.88
N ARG A 841 33.79 -4.16 -9.01
CA ARG A 841 32.82 -3.04 -8.97
C ARG A 841 33.40 -1.64 -8.81
N GLY A 842 34.68 -1.48 -8.45
CA GLY A 842 35.30 -0.16 -8.27
C GLY A 842 36.82 -0.14 -8.29
N THR A 843 37.42 0.76 -7.50
CA THR A 843 38.87 0.89 -7.34
C THR A 843 39.33 0.49 -5.94
N THR A 844 40.50 -0.16 -5.85
CA THR A 844 41.06 -0.61 -4.57
C THR A 844 42.09 0.36 -4.01
N THR A 845 41.99 0.65 -2.72
CA THR A 845 43.08 1.23 -1.92
C THR A 845 43.94 0.11 -1.32
N ILE A 846 45.27 0.29 -1.34
CA ILE A 846 46.24 -0.65 -0.76
C ILE A 846 46.98 0.01 0.40
N SER A 847 47.04 -0.67 1.54
CA SER A 847 47.78 -0.24 2.72
C SER A 847 48.70 -1.35 3.23
N ALA A 848 49.77 -1.00 3.95
CA ALA A 848 50.78 -1.94 4.42
C ALA A 848 51.23 -1.60 5.85
N THR A 849 51.31 -2.62 6.72
CA THR A 849 51.83 -2.49 8.09
C THR A 849 52.88 -3.57 8.37
N THR A 850 54.12 -3.17 8.67
CA THR A 850 55.24 -4.08 8.92
C THR A 850 55.68 -4.07 10.37
N THR A 851 55.68 -5.26 11.00
CA THR A 851 56.27 -5.51 12.32
C THR A 851 57.70 -6.01 12.17
N TYR A 852 58.66 -5.19 12.61
CA TYR A 852 60.09 -5.51 12.55
C TYR A 852 60.57 -6.29 13.79
N PRO A 853 61.52 -7.24 13.63
CA PRO A 853 62.11 -7.96 14.75
C PRO A 853 62.96 -7.02 15.63
N VAL A 854 62.78 -7.10 16.95
CA VAL A 854 63.43 -6.21 17.94
C VAL A 854 64.96 -6.23 17.77
N PRO A 855 65.61 -5.09 17.45
CA PRO A 855 67.06 -5.02 17.29
C PRO A 855 67.80 -5.38 18.59
N LYS A 856 68.85 -6.20 18.49
CA LYS A 856 69.70 -6.48 19.66
C LYS A 856 70.53 -5.25 20.01
N LYS A 857 70.83 -5.07 21.30
CA LYS A 857 71.63 -3.95 21.80
C LYS A 857 72.93 -3.82 20.99
N HIS A 858 73.17 -2.62 20.44
CA HIS A 858 74.26 -2.27 19.50
C HIS A 858 74.10 -2.68 18.01
N GLN A 859 72.95 -3.21 17.57
CA GLN A 859 72.60 -3.25 16.15
C GLN A 859 71.93 -1.94 15.70
N LYS A 860 72.22 -1.50 14.47
CA LYS A 860 71.58 -0.33 13.83
C LYS A 860 70.35 -0.68 12.99
N GLU A 861 70.24 -1.94 12.55
CA GLU A 861 69.22 -2.44 11.64
C GLU A 861 68.56 -3.69 12.24
N PRO A 862 67.24 -3.90 12.02
CA PRO A 862 66.56 -5.12 12.45
C PRO A 862 67.06 -6.33 11.64
N LYS A 863 67.29 -7.46 12.32
CA LYS A 863 67.79 -8.69 11.69
C LYS A 863 67.03 -9.91 12.21
N GLY A 864 66.27 -10.56 11.33
CA GLY A 864 65.36 -11.65 11.65
C GLY A 864 64.31 -11.84 10.56
N LEU A 865 63.17 -12.42 10.91
CA LEU A 865 61.96 -12.33 10.09
C LEU A 865 61.20 -11.05 10.46
N ALA A 866 60.76 -10.29 9.47
CA ALA A 866 59.71 -9.29 9.64
C ALA A 866 58.38 -9.86 9.13
N THR A 867 57.27 -9.38 9.69
CA THR A 867 55.92 -9.77 9.29
C THR A 867 55.20 -8.53 8.78
N THR A 868 54.67 -8.59 7.56
CA THR A 868 53.92 -7.50 6.94
C THR A 868 52.50 -7.96 6.64
N THR A 869 51.52 -7.15 7.03
CA THR A 869 50.14 -7.28 6.57
C THR A 869 49.90 -6.24 5.47
N ILE A 870 49.49 -6.71 4.29
CA ILE A 870 48.96 -5.89 3.21
C ILE A 870 47.44 -5.95 3.29
N THR A 871 46.76 -4.82 3.36
CA THR A 871 45.30 -4.76 3.35
C THR A 871 44.83 -4.02 2.12
N ALA A 872 44.14 -4.72 1.22
CA ALA A 872 43.30 -4.13 0.20
C ALA A 872 41.94 -3.74 0.80
N ARG A 873 41.39 -2.61 0.36
CA ARG A 873 40.02 -2.18 0.63
C ARG A 873 39.43 -1.58 -0.65
N ASP A 874 38.21 -1.97 -0.99
CA ASP A 874 37.41 -1.46 -2.10
C ASP A 874 36.76 -0.09 -1.77
N GLU A 875 35.77 0.32 -2.57
CA GLU A 875 34.95 1.52 -2.29
C GLU A 875 33.74 1.22 -1.37
N ALA A 876 33.35 -0.05 -1.20
CA ALA A 876 32.22 -0.47 -0.36
C ALA A 876 32.60 -0.83 1.10
N GLY A 877 33.89 -0.84 1.43
CA GLY A 877 34.43 -1.15 2.75
C GLY A 877 34.85 -2.61 2.96
N ASN A 878 34.67 -3.52 1.99
CA ASN A 878 35.18 -4.88 2.09
C ASN A 878 36.72 -4.89 2.07
N THR A 879 37.33 -5.93 2.65
CA THR A 879 38.78 -6.01 2.83
C THR A 879 39.35 -7.39 2.59
N THR A 880 40.52 -7.42 1.97
CA THR A 880 41.38 -8.60 1.87
C THR A 880 42.73 -8.28 2.48
N ALA A 881 43.02 -8.89 3.63
CA ALA A 881 44.26 -8.73 4.37
C ALA A 881 45.17 -9.96 4.17
N LEU A 882 46.33 -9.75 3.57
CA LEU A 882 47.34 -10.77 3.28
C LEU A 882 48.55 -10.59 4.22
N VAL A 883 48.84 -11.61 5.01
CA VAL A 883 50.01 -11.64 5.91
C VAL A 883 51.15 -12.40 5.25
N TYR A 884 52.30 -11.76 5.11
CA TYR A 884 53.53 -12.39 4.64
C TYR A 884 54.71 -12.16 5.60
N THR A 885 55.74 -13.00 5.46
CA THR A 885 57.02 -12.82 6.15
C THR A 885 58.18 -12.67 5.17
N GLU A 886 59.14 -11.81 5.53
CA GLU A 886 60.37 -11.55 4.79
C GLU A 886 61.59 -11.62 5.72
N LYS A 887 62.77 -11.89 5.15
CA LYS A 887 64.01 -12.13 5.92
C LYS A 887 64.95 -10.93 5.81
N LEU A 888 65.16 -10.23 6.93
CA LEU A 888 65.95 -9.00 6.98
C LEU A 888 67.41 -9.20 7.43
N PRO A 889 68.37 -8.43 6.87
CA PRO A 889 68.18 -7.52 5.74
C PRO A 889 67.97 -8.28 4.42
N SER A 890 67.12 -7.74 3.55
CA SER A 890 66.85 -8.31 2.22
C SER A 890 68.14 -8.36 1.37
N PRO A 891 68.39 -9.42 0.58
CA PRO A 891 69.58 -9.48 -0.28
C PRO A 891 69.58 -8.41 -1.37
N ASP A 892 70.76 -7.93 -1.78
CA ASP A 892 70.87 -7.01 -2.93
C ASP A 892 70.30 -7.68 -4.18
N ARG A 893 69.34 -6.99 -4.82
CA ARG A 893 68.61 -7.41 -6.03
C ARG A 893 67.81 -8.71 -5.93
N ARG A 894 67.33 -9.06 -4.74
CA ARG A 894 66.34 -10.14 -4.57
C ARG A 894 65.36 -9.86 -3.44
N ASP A 895 64.09 -9.80 -3.82
CA ASP A 895 62.96 -9.83 -2.89
C ASP A 895 62.48 -11.28 -2.73
N THR A 896 62.10 -11.67 -1.51
CA THR A 896 61.53 -13.00 -1.25
C THR A 896 60.62 -12.98 -0.05
N ILE A 897 59.36 -13.36 -0.26
CA ILE A 897 58.31 -13.41 0.75
C ILE A 897 57.70 -14.82 0.86
N THR A 898 57.27 -15.17 2.06
CA THR A 898 56.43 -16.36 2.31
C THR A 898 55.07 -15.87 2.81
N LEU A 899 54.01 -16.20 2.08
CA LEU A 899 52.63 -15.90 2.45
C LEU A 899 52.20 -16.89 3.53
N ILE A 900 51.60 -16.39 4.61
CA ILE A 900 51.28 -17.16 5.84
C ILE A 900 49.78 -17.31 6.01
N GLU A 901 49.03 -16.25 5.75
CA GLU A 901 47.59 -16.15 6.02
C GLU A 901 46.96 -15.12 5.10
N ILE A 902 45.71 -15.34 4.73
CA ILE A 902 44.86 -14.37 4.04
C ILE A 902 43.50 -14.30 4.74
N ALA A 903 42.93 -13.11 4.86
CA ALA A 903 41.64 -12.88 5.52
C ALA A 903 40.72 -12.02 4.65
N TYR A 904 39.52 -12.53 4.36
CA TYR A 904 38.48 -11.84 3.59
C TYR A 904 37.41 -11.38 4.58
N ASN A 905 37.21 -10.07 4.76
CA ASN A 905 36.36 -9.48 5.80
C ASN A 905 36.60 -10.10 7.20
N GLY A 906 37.87 -10.43 7.50
CA GLY A 906 38.28 -11.05 8.77
C GLY A 906 38.17 -12.59 8.85
N ALA A 907 37.52 -13.25 7.89
CA ALA A 907 37.49 -14.72 7.82
C ALA A 907 38.83 -15.23 7.24
N THR A 908 39.64 -15.92 8.06
CA THR A 908 41.03 -16.24 7.70
C THR A 908 41.22 -17.63 7.10
N THR A 909 42.27 -17.78 6.29
CA THR A 909 42.74 -19.02 5.66
C THR A 909 44.26 -19.05 5.65
N THR A 910 44.86 -20.16 6.09
CA THR A 910 46.31 -20.32 6.16
C THR A 910 46.90 -20.70 4.80
N LEU A 911 48.10 -20.20 4.52
CA LEU A 911 48.80 -20.34 3.25
C LEU A 911 50.17 -21.02 3.43
N ASP A 912 50.55 -21.85 2.46
CA ASP A 912 51.94 -22.22 2.20
C ASP A 912 52.26 -21.88 0.73
N ALA A 913 52.55 -20.60 0.52
CA ALA A 913 53.00 -20.06 -0.75
C ALA A 913 54.20 -19.15 -0.56
N SER A 914 55.10 -19.11 -1.53
CA SER A 914 56.25 -18.19 -1.51
C SER A 914 56.56 -17.66 -2.90
N LEU A 915 57.05 -16.42 -2.91
CA LEU A 915 57.33 -15.64 -4.10
C LEU A 915 58.72 -15.04 -3.98
N SER A 916 59.58 -15.32 -4.95
CA SER A 916 60.96 -14.84 -5.03
C SER A 916 61.22 -14.24 -6.40
N TYR A 917 61.74 -13.02 -6.45
CA TYR A 917 62.24 -12.38 -7.68
C TYR A 917 63.71 -12.03 -7.49
N LYS A 918 64.53 -12.31 -8.50
CA LYS A 918 65.96 -11.99 -8.54
C LYS A 918 66.27 -11.29 -9.86
N TRP A 919 66.95 -10.14 -9.81
CA TRP A 919 67.19 -9.34 -11.01
C TRP A 919 68.61 -8.77 -11.07
N ARG A 920 69.00 -8.32 -12.26
CA ARG A 920 70.25 -7.62 -12.49
C ARG A 920 70.10 -6.67 -13.67
N GLN A 921 70.47 -5.41 -13.51
CA GLN A 921 70.37 -4.38 -14.54
C GLN A 921 71.75 -3.89 -15.01
N ASN A 922 71.81 -3.28 -16.19
CA ASN A 922 72.94 -2.49 -16.66
C ASN A 922 72.94 -1.09 -16.03
N LYS A 923 74.00 -0.30 -16.28
CA LYS A 923 74.04 1.12 -15.90
C LYS A 923 72.90 1.93 -16.54
N ASP A 924 72.41 1.46 -17.67
CA ASP A 924 71.37 2.04 -18.51
C ASP A 924 69.97 1.50 -18.16
N GLY A 925 69.79 0.88 -16.97
CA GLY A 925 68.53 0.33 -16.47
C GLY A 925 68.09 -0.99 -17.12
N ALA A 926 68.50 -1.28 -18.36
CA ALA A 926 68.10 -2.51 -19.07
C ALA A 926 68.51 -3.80 -18.32
N TYR A 927 67.57 -4.74 -18.15
CA TYR A 927 67.81 -6.02 -17.49
C TYR A 927 68.86 -6.87 -18.23
N LYS A 928 69.73 -7.50 -17.43
CA LYS A 928 70.68 -8.55 -17.80
C LYS A 928 70.19 -9.93 -17.39
N LEU A 929 69.45 -9.97 -16.28
CA LEU A 929 68.83 -11.15 -15.70
C LEU A 929 67.53 -10.70 -15.00
N PHE A 930 66.47 -11.48 -15.17
CA PHE A 930 65.29 -11.46 -14.31
C PHE A 930 64.84 -12.92 -14.15
N VAL A 931 64.65 -13.35 -12.91
CA VAL A 931 64.24 -14.73 -12.57
C VAL A 931 63.15 -14.66 -11.52
N SER A 932 62.11 -15.46 -11.69
CA SER A 932 61.10 -15.68 -10.65
C SER A 932 61.07 -17.14 -10.20
N HIS A 933 60.80 -17.36 -8.92
CA HIS A 933 60.46 -18.65 -8.37
C HIS A 933 59.21 -18.51 -7.50
N ILE A 934 58.17 -19.25 -7.86
CA ILE A 934 56.86 -19.24 -7.21
C ILE A 934 56.54 -20.64 -6.73
N LYS A 935 56.17 -20.77 -5.45
CA LYS A 935 55.59 -22.00 -4.88
C LYS A 935 54.18 -21.70 -4.37
N THR A 936 53.24 -22.59 -4.65
CA THR A 936 51.95 -22.72 -3.96
C THR A 936 51.77 -24.19 -3.55
N ASN A 937 50.71 -24.50 -2.80
CA ASN A 937 50.33 -25.88 -2.47
C ASN A 937 50.06 -26.76 -3.71
N ALA A 938 49.64 -26.18 -4.84
CA ALA A 938 49.32 -26.91 -6.06
C ALA A 938 50.48 -27.00 -7.05
N THR A 939 51.34 -25.97 -7.13
CA THR A 939 52.36 -25.85 -8.18
C THR A 939 53.61 -25.14 -7.70
N THR A 940 54.78 -25.57 -8.19
CA THR A 940 55.99 -24.73 -8.21
C THR A 940 56.30 -24.34 -9.66
N THR A 941 56.78 -23.12 -9.86
CA THR A 941 57.18 -22.57 -11.16
C THR A 941 58.47 -21.77 -11.00
N GLU A 942 59.43 -21.98 -11.91
CA GLU A 942 60.65 -21.18 -12.03
C GLU A 942 60.70 -20.63 -13.46
N SER A 943 61.00 -19.34 -13.62
CA SER A 943 61.10 -18.70 -14.93
C SER A 943 62.32 -17.79 -15.01
N HIS A 944 63.00 -17.78 -16.16
CA HIS A 944 64.14 -16.89 -16.44
C HIS A 944 63.90 -16.09 -17.71
N TYR A 945 64.02 -14.77 -17.65
CA TYR A 945 64.08 -13.92 -18.84
C TYR A 945 65.47 -13.98 -19.49
N ARG A 946 65.50 -13.89 -20.83
CA ARG A 946 66.70 -13.91 -21.67
C ARG A 946 66.78 -12.62 -22.52
N PRO A 947 67.27 -11.50 -21.98
CA PRO A 947 67.31 -10.22 -22.71
C PRO A 947 67.97 -10.25 -24.09
N LYS A 948 68.95 -11.14 -24.32
CA LYS A 948 69.62 -11.32 -25.62
C LYS A 948 68.78 -12.05 -26.69
N LYS A 949 67.72 -12.74 -26.28
CA LYS A 949 66.81 -13.54 -27.13
C LYS A 949 65.37 -12.99 -27.09
N ASP A 950 65.10 -12.02 -26.21
CA ASP A 950 63.79 -11.50 -25.82
C ASP A 950 62.70 -12.57 -25.60
N VAL A 951 63.00 -13.51 -24.70
CA VAL A 951 62.06 -14.57 -24.28
C VAL A 951 62.17 -14.85 -22.78
N THR A 952 61.06 -15.23 -22.14
CA THR A 952 61.06 -15.89 -20.83
C THR A 952 60.94 -17.40 -21.01
N VAL A 953 61.79 -18.14 -20.30
CA VAL A 953 61.89 -19.59 -20.30
C VAL A 953 61.34 -20.12 -18.98
N ILE A 954 60.37 -21.04 -19.04
CA ILE A 954 59.76 -21.67 -17.86
C ILE A 954 60.31 -23.09 -17.70
N MET A 955 60.76 -23.46 -16.50
CA MET A 955 61.49 -24.70 -16.27
C MET A 955 60.57 -25.90 -16.01
N THR A 956 60.94 -27.09 -16.50
CA THR A 956 60.20 -28.35 -16.24
C THR A 956 60.43 -28.89 -14.83
N LYS A 957 61.56 -28.52 -14.21
CA LYS A 957 61.91 -28.87 -12.83
C LYS A 957 62.37 -27.60 -12.09
N PRO A 958 61.44 -26.86 -11.48
CA PRO A 958 61.76 -25.68 -10.67
C PRO A 958 62.77 -25.97 -9.56
N GLN A 959 63.66 -25.02 -9.33
CA GLN A 959 64.63 -25.02 -8.23
C GLN A 959 64.60 -23.67 -7.50
N ASN A 960 64.86 -23.69 -6.19
CA ASN A 960 64.99 -22.47 -5.40
C ASN A 960 66.15 -21.61 -5.96
N LEU A 961 65.93 -20.29 -6.06
CA LEU A 961 66.94 -19.35 -6.53
C LEU A 961 68.12 -19.27 -5.54
N ASP A 962 69.30 -19.72 -5.94
CA ASP A 962 70.53 -19.58 -5.15
C ASP A 962 71.05 -18.13 -5.11
N ASP A 963 72.11 -17.87 -4.34
CA ASP A 963 72.75 -16.56 -4.19
C ASP A 963 73.83 -16.25 -5.27
N ASP A 964 73.97 -17.07 -6.32
CA ASP A 964 75.02 -16.85 -7.35
C ASP A 964 74.56 -15.83 -8.40
N ASP A 965 75.35 -14.79 -8.68
CA ASP A 965 75.00 -13.72 -9.63
C ASP A 965 75.19 -14.15 -11.11
N SER A 966 75.57 -15.41 -11.35
CA SER A 966 75.64 -16.10 -12.65
C SER A 966 74.42 -16.99 -12.93
N ASP A 967 74.15 -17.27 -14.21
CA ASP A 967 73.02 -18.11 -14.66
C ASP A 967 73.56 -19.28 -15.51
N ASP A 968 74.75 -19.76 -15.15
CA ASP A 968 75.63 -20.50 -16.06
C ASP A 968 75.22 -21.97 -16.25
N GLY A 969 74.32 -22.49 -15.40
CA GLY A 969 73.78 -23.86 -15.51
C GLY A 969 72.44 -23.99 -16.24
N VAL A 970 71.60 -22.95 -16.27
CA VAL A 970 70.16 -23.11 -16.62
C VAL A 970 69.89 -23.42 -18.08
N ASP A 971 70.66 -22.91 -19.05
CA ASP A 971 70.45 -23.21 -20.48
C ASP A 971 70.74 -24.70 -20.82
N SER A 972 71.17 -25.51 -19.83
CA SER A 972 71.26 -26.99 -19.91
C SER A 972 70.07 -27.74 -19.28
N ARG A 973 69.20 -27.05 -18.52
CA ARG A 973 68.05 -27.66 -17.80
C ARG A 973 66.83 -27.80 -18.72
N PRO A 974 65.99 -28.85 -18.56
CA PRO A 974 64.79 -29.04 -19.38
C PRO A 974 63.77 -27.90 -19.25
N VAL A 975 63.35 -27.38 -20.39
CA VAL A 975 62.37 -26.29 -20.54
C VAL A 975 60.96 -26.86 -20.71
N LYS A 976 59.99 -26.30 -19.99
CA LYS A 976 58.56 -26.62 -20.08
C LYS A 976 57.90 -25.82 -21.20
N GLN A 977 58.21 -24.52 -21.26
CA GLN A 977 57.60 -23.55 -22.16
C GLN A 977 58.58 -22.40 -22.41
N THR A 978 58.45 -21.74 -23.56
CA THR A 978 59.16 -20.48 -23.86
C THR A 978 58.15 -19.49 -24.40
N LEU A 979 58.19 -18.26 -23.90
CA LEU A 979 57.26 -17.18 -24.20
C LEU A 979 58.05 -15.95 -24.70
N PRO A 980 57.51 -15.16 -25.65
CA PRO A 980 58.14 -13.93 -26.12
C PRO A 980 58.12 -12.83 -25.05
N GLY A 981 59.12 -11.95 -25.08
CA GLY A 981 59.24 -10.82 -24.15
C GLY A 981 59.66 -11.19 -22.74
N MET A 982 59.64 -10.20 -21.84
CA MET A 982 59.84 -10.39 -20.40
C MET A 982 58.53 -10.68 -19.69
N ILE A 983 58.18 -11.97 -19.60
CA ILE A 983 57.05 -12.42 -18.78
C ILE A 983 57.42 -12.36 -17.30
N ILE A 984 56.51 -11.84 -16.48
CA ILE A 984 56.59 -11.76 -15.01
C ILE A 984 55.50 -12.67 -14.44
N PRO A 985 55.80 -13.91 -14.06
CA PRO A 985 54.87 -14.72 -13.29
C PRO A 985 54.55 -14.06 -11.95
N TYR A 986 53.27 -14.09 -11.57
CA TYR A 986 52.74 -13.49 -10.34
C TYR A 986 51.82 -14.46 -9.59
N LEU A 987 51.48 -14.08 -8.36
CA LEU A 987 50.43 -14.73 -7.58
C LEU A 987 49.18 -13.84 -7.61
N LYS A 988 47.99 -14.42 -7.77
CA LYS A 988 46.69 -13.75 -7.58
C LYS A 988 45.90 -14.50 -6.53
N THR A 989 45.29 -13.80 -5.59
CA THR A 989 44.34 -14.42 -4.66
C THR A 989 43.02 -14.71 -5.38
N GLU A 990 42.33 -15.77 -4.94
CA GLU A 990 40.98 -16.07 -5.40
C GLU A 990 40.23 -16.84 -4.32
N ARG A 991 39.22 -16.22 -3.69
CA ARG A 991 38.29 -16.86 -2.73
C ARG A 991 38.96 -17.72 -1.65
N GLY A 992 39.94 -17.14 -0.94
CA GLY A 992 40.71 -17.83 0.11
C GLY A 992 41.94 -18.61 -0.38
N GLN A 993 42.08 -18.82 -1.69
CA GLN A 993 43.24 -19.50 -2.29
C GLN A 993 44.20 -18.48 -2.93
N VAL A 994 45.37 -18.97 -3.37
CA VAL A 994 46.32 -18.19 -4.16
C VAL A 994 46.75 -18.99 -5.38
N LEU A 995 46.38 -18.48 -6.55
CA LEU A 995 46.68 -19.03 -7.86
C LEU A 995 47.94 -18.39 -8.44
N MET A 996 48.59 -19.11 -9.36
CA MET A 996 49.82 -18.68 -10.03
C MET A 996 49.54 -18.48 -11.52
N GLN A 997 49.89 -17.32 -12.05
CA GLN A 997 49.61 -16.88 -13.44
C GLN A 997 50.85 -16.21 -14.04
N TYR A 998 50.95 -16.18 -15.37
CA TYR A 998 52.05 -15.58 -16.16
C TYR A 998 51.63 -15.32 -17.60
#